data_AF-A0A067CVR9-F1
#
_entry.id   AF-A0A067CVR9-F1
#
_cell.length_a   1.000
_cell.length_b   1.000
_cell.length_c   1.000
_cell.angle_alpha   90.00
_cell.angle_beta   90.00
_cell.angle_gamma   90.00
#
_symmetry.space_group_name_H-M   'P 1'
#
loop_
_entity.id
_entity.type
_entity.pdbx_description
1 polymer ?
#
loop_
_entity_poly.entity_id
_entity_poly.type
_entity_poly.pdbx_seq_one_letter_code
_entity_poly.pdbx_strand_id
1 'polypeptide(L)'
;MPRTYPSAAFAAPATRSWRLLEFLGVLYVLGSLGIGMASLALMYPTLDNDFFWVRFLSNGMSSALGHALNMQLSLLTDNASMGIDLLDPSSGYAASDAVGVHPAYARFIMYQELASLRGGILGLRNLQLAAVENVGAQYCWVDLGRRWAMAYTQRRQERCRDRYATNGAMYMETFLRNIDFNAWSATTQGSFMQRIGDGVAESPDGPAFLTYLATHQILHVESEVRFWSDAGLDRFVLQYTNLNQIGLEESIEVTNALGVTSRLRIKSISQVSRATVWFTSSMTLTLMYGFGALSQNESLVRNASTFFGHTSPNAIEIYNVGSPLNAFQQVVHDQLGPLGNTDPLWVPVPLDVLQSPFAAAYDALTSMTLHPTPRQWRDPSLVFFGGNPTCLTSAGYSFVHESYGFDDGCMTPMPLTLHWSPLLSLFALYMATLMGTPTTLCDLVPQTEIDACFGLLRRTADALATAIPTEEAAINVTTLTTISIFQIVRRNGSLGIETQRLLDPSFAFFGWMSIYEWAMNTREVILFDGDIESYAVMTYAYAPLPLPAYTVLSRLGVYLWYGSVVVSGVALAVGLFVLWLCVARAPRSSPTPWFYFHRLTSAAWLNRGLVMGRGVAALLCLSSGTLQPLVTASRGTKFLAGARSVVVSGILAGDVTWILYVLQDILLPFTPHSDGNMASSCTLLAWLSLLVVDVAAPIKVTTHLHRSCLSENLDSMLHCVSGHLSIGSLRRVGWTIVALWLVVLGSILLSRATHKPSTLSRVPTLLLSAAAVAYAPTSDRL
;
A
#
# COMPACT_ATOMS: atom_id res chain seq x y z
N MET A 1 -84.01 -6.43 42.84
CA MET A 1 -83.52 -7.65 42.16
C MET A 1 -82.00 -7.56 42.03
N PRO A 2 -81.24 -8.45 42.69
CA PRO A 2 -79.80 -8.49 42.51
C PRO A 2 -79.48 -9.14 41.16
N ARG A 3 -78.72 -8.44 40.31
CA ARG A 3 -78.11 -9.04 39.11
C ARG A 3 -77.00 -9.98 39.57
N THR A 4 -77.28 -11.27 39.44
CA THR A 4 -76.32 -12.36 39.58
C THR A 4 -75.12 -12.11 38.65
N TYR A 5 -73.93 -12.10 39.23
CA TYR A 5 -72.69 -12.28 38.47
C TYR A 5 -72.76 -13.64 37.77
N PRO A 6 -72.46 -13.76 36.46
CA PRO A 6 -72.24 -15.06 35.87
C PRO A 6 -71.01 -15.67 36.53
N SER A 7 -71.26 -16.79 37.19
CA SER A 7 -70.32 -17.81 37.63
C SER A 7 -69.14 -17.96 36.67
N ALA A 8 -67.94 -18.02 37.23
CA ALA A 8 -66.72 -18.42 36.55
C ALA A 8 -67.00 -19.59 35.59
N ALA A 9 -66.98 -19.30 34.29
CA ALA A 9 -67.00 -20.32 33.27
C ALA A 9 -65.77 -21.19 33.53
N PHE A 10 -65.99 -22.44 33.95
CA PHE A 10 -64.96 -23.47 33.98
C PHE A 10 -64.31 -23.47 32.60
N ALA A 11 -63.03 -23.08 32.54
CA ALA A 11 -62.24 -23.14 31.33
C ALA A 11 -62.31 -24.59 30.82
N ALA A 12 -62.85 -24.78 29.62
CA ALA A 12 -62.90 -26.08 28.98
C ALA A 12 -61.46 -26.67 28.97
N PRO A 13 -61.29 -27.97 29.25
CA PRO A 13 -59.97 -28.57 29.29
C PRO A 13 -59.26 -28.32 27.96
N ALA A 14 -58.09 -27.68 28.03
CA ALA A 14 -57.29 -27.35 26.86
C ALA A 14 -57.14 -28.58 25.96
N THR A 15 -57.61 -28.49 24.72
CA THR A 15 -57.51 -29.58 23.75
C THR A 15 -56.03 -29.96 23.55
N ARG A 16 -55.75 -31.20 23.15
CA ARG A 16 -54.37 -31.68 22.91
C ARG A 16 -53.62 -30.77 21.91
N SER A 17 -54.33 -30.22 20.93
CA SER A 17 -53.85 -29.20 19.99
C SER A 17 -53.46 -27.87 20.66
N TRP A 18 -54.19 -27.42 21.69
CA TRP A 18 -53.87 -26.18 22.41
C TRP A 18 -52.61 -26.30 23.24
N ARG A 19 -52.44 -27.43 23.96
CA ARG A 19 -51.22 -27.69 24.72
C ARG A 19 -49.99 -27.79 23.81
N LEU A 20 -50.16 -28.36 22.62
CA LEU A 20 -49.10 -28.42 21.60
C LEU A 20 -48.74 -27.03 21.07
N LEU A 21 -49.71 -26.17 20.77
CA LEU A 21 -49.48 -24.80 20.31
C LEU A 21 -48.78 -23.92 21.35
N GLU A 22 -49.18 -24.02 22.63
CA GLU A 22 -48.52 -23.33 23.74
C GLU A 22 -47.07 -23.80 23.91
N PHE A 23 -46.82 -25.11 23.86
CA PHE A 23 -45.47 -25.67 23.93
C PHE A 23 -44.58 -25.22 22.76
N LEU A 24 -45.10 -25.30 21.52
CA LEU A 24 -44.40 -24.83 20.33
C LEU A 24 -44.15 -23.32 20.36
N GLY A 25 -45.08 -22.55 20.91
CA GLY A 25 -44.94 -21.10 21.09
C GLY A 25 -43.85 -20.71 22.10
N VAL A 26 -43.79 -21.41 23.24
CA VAL A 26 -42.70 -21.24 24.22
C VAL A 26 -41.36 -21.62 23.60
N LEU A 27 -41.30 -22.74 22.87
CA LEU A 27 -40.08 -23.17 22.18
C LEU A 27 -39.64 -22.16 21.12
N TYR A 28 -40.59 -21.57 20.38
CA TYR A 28 -40.33 -20.49 19.42
C TYR A 28 -39.73 -19.25 20.09
N VAL A 29 -40.29 -18.78 21.20
CA VAL A 29 -39.74 -17.60 21.91
C VAL A 29 -38.34 -17.89 22.43
N LEU A 30 -38.13 -19.02 23.11
CA LEU A 30 -36.81 -19.40 23.62
C LEU A 30 -35.77 -19.56 22.49
N GLY A 31 -36.14 -20.26 21.41
CA GLY A 31 -35.26 -20.47 20.26
C GLY A 31 -34.93 -19.16 19.53
N SER A 32 -35.92 -18.30 19.30
CA SER A 32 -35.72 -17.03 18.60
C SER A 32 -34.94 -16.01 19.42
N LEU A 33 -35.09 -15.99 20.75
CA LEU A 33 -34.22 -15.21 21.65
C LEU A 33 -32.79 -15.74 21.63
N GLY A 34 -32.61 -17.06 21.64
CA GLY A 34 -31.30 -17.70 21.49
C GLY A 34 -30.62 -17.33 20.16
N ILE A 35 -31.36 -17.36 19.06
CA ILE A 35 -30.88 -16.93 17.73
C ILE A 35 -30.54 -15.44 17.74
N GLY A 36 -31.36 -14.59 18.35
CA GLY A 36 -31.09 -13.15 18.47
C GLY A 36 -29.87 -12.81 19.33
N MET A 37 -29.48 -13.68 20.26
CA MET A 37 -28.21 -13.59 20.99
C MET A 37 -27.04 -14.12 20.16
N ALA A 38 -27.22 -15.24 19.46
CA ALA A 38 -26.21 -15.79 18.55
C ALA A 38 -25.87 -14.81 17.41
N SER A 39 -26.86 -14.06 16.91
CA SER A 39 -26.64 -13.09 15.84
C SER A 39 -25.75 -11.92 16.26
N LEU A 40 -25.77 -11.51 17.55
CA LEU A 40 -24.83 -10.51 18.07
C LEU A 40 -23.38 -10.98 17.95
N ALA A 41 -23.13 -12.26 18.23
CA ALA A 41 -21.81 -12.87 18.08
C ALA A 41 -21.38 -13.01 16.61
N LEU A 42 -22.35 -13.15 15.69
CA LEU A 42 -22.09 -13.19 14.25
C LEU A 42 -21.85 -11.80 13.64
N MET A 43 -22.49 -10.76 14.17
CA MET A 43 -22.30 -9.37 13.70
C MET A 43 -21.02 -8.73 14.24
N TYR A 44 -20.66 -9.02 15.50
CA TYR A 44 -19.51 -8.40 16.17
C TYR A 44 -18.22 -8.41 15.31
N PRO A 45 -17.80 -9.54 14.71
CA PRO A 45 -16.60 -9.59 13.89
C PRO A 45 -16.61 -8.62 12.71
N THR A 46 -17.77 -8.31 12.14
CA THR A 46 -17.88 -7.39 10.99
C THR A 46 -17.97 -5.94 11.44
N LEU A 47 -18.54 -5.69 12.62
CA LEU A 47 -18.84 -4.36 13.14
C LEU A 47 -17.77 -3.82 14.11
N ASP A 48 -16.68 -4.56 14.33
CA ASP A 48 -15.55 -4.13 15.17
C ASP A 48 -14.68 -3.02 14.52
N ASN A 49 -14.98 -2.64 13.27
CA ASN A 49 -14.35 -1.57 12.53
C ASN A 49 -15.31 -0.89 11.54
N ASP A 50 -14.94 0.29 11.05
CA ASP A 50 -15.76 1.09 10.13
C ASP A 50 -15.63 0.71 8.64
N PHE A 51 -14.71 -0.21 8.29
CA PHE A 51 -14.69 -0.82 6.95
C PHE A 51 -15.79 -1.88 6.77
N PHE A 52 -16.41 -2.31 7.87
CA PHE A 52 -17.29 -3.47 7.92
C PHE A 52 -16.60 -4.75 7.43
N TRP A 53 -15.31 -4.90 7.77
CA TRP A 53 -14.49 -6.03 7.36
C TRP A 53 -14.29 -7.00 8.51
N VAL A 54 -14.69 -8.26 8.34
CA VAL A 54 -14.59 -9.30 9.38
C VAL A 54 -13.19 -9.37 10.03
N ARG A 55 -13.11 -9.08 11.33
CA ARG A 55 -11.93 -9.20 12.20
C ARG A 55 -10.69 -8.49 11.65
N PHE A 56 -10.87 -7.29 11.10
CA PHE A 56 -9.81 -6.59 10.37
C PHE A 56 -8.48 -6.50 11.15
N LEU A 57 -8.52 -6.11 12.42
CA LEU A 57 -7.32 -6.06 13.25
C LEU A 57 -6.93 -7.42 13.83
N SER A 58 -7.88 -8.14 14.44
CA SER A 58 -7.57 -9.35 15.20
C SER A 58 -7.07 -10.51 14.35
N ASN A 59 -7.42 -10.55 13.05
CA ASN A 59 -6.89 -11.52 12.10
C ASN A 59 -5.61 -11.04 11.40
N GLY A 60 -5.06 -9.86 11.73
CA GLY A 60 -3.90 -9.30 11.02
C GLY A 60 -4.19 -8.94 9.56
N MET A 61 -5.42 -8.52 9.24
CA MET A 61 -5.80 -8.22 7.85
C MET A 61 -5.05 -7.00 7.30
N SER A 62 -4.82 -5.99 8.14
CA SER A 62 -4.07 -4.80 7.73
C SER A 62 -2.64 -5.13 7.31
N SER A 63 -1.94 -6.00 8.05
CA SER A 63 -0.58 -6.41 7.72
C SER A 63 -0.57 -7.33 6.50
N ALA A 64 -1.42 -8.36 6.47
CA ALA A 64 -1.53 -9.27 5.33
C ALA A 64 -1.79 -8.52 4.02
N LEU A 65 -2.75 -7.59 4.03
CA LEU A 65 -3.08 -6.75 2.88
C LEU A 65 -1.92 -5.83 2.50
N GLY A 66 -1.28 -5.18 3.48
CA GLY A 66 -0.13 -4.30 3.23
C GLY A 66 1.01 -5.03 2.52
N HIS A 67 1.34 -6.25 2.95
CA HIS A 67 2.39 -7.05 2.30
C HIS A 67 2.02 -7.49 0.90
N ALA A 68 0.81 -8.04 0.71
CA ALA A 68 0.33 -8.48 -0.60
C ALA A 68 0.33 -7.35 -1.63
N LEU A 69 -0.17 -6.16 -1.23
CA LEU A 69 -0.20 -5.01 -2.12
C LEU A 69 1.20 -4.40 -2.34
N ASN A 70 2.08 -4.42 -1.34
CA ASN A 70 3.43 -3.88 -1.50
C ASN A 70 4.26 -4.67 -2.52
N MET A 71 4.12 -6.00 -2.55
CA MET A 71 4.76 -6.85 -3.58
C MET A 71 4.31 -6.46 -4.99
N GLN A 72 3.01 -6.26 -5.17
CA GLN A 72 2.42 -5.91 -6.47
C GLN A 72 2.73 -4.47 -6.87
N LEU A 73 2.78 -3.55 -5.90
CA LEU A 73 3.17 -2.16 -6.13
C LEU A 73 4.63 -2.06 -6.58
N SER A 74 5.55 -2.87 -6.07
CA SER A 74 6.94 -2.87 -6.56
C SER A 74 7.05 -3.14 -8.07
N LEU A 75 6.08 -3.86 -8.65
CA LEU A 75 6.03 -4.23 -10.07
C LEU A 75 5.11 -3.34 -10.91
N LEU A 76 4.32 -2.46 -10.27
CA LEU A 76 3.40 -1.58 -10.96
C LEU A 76 4.17 -0.43 -11.61
N THR A 77 4.08 -0.32 -12.94
CA THR A 77 4.78 0.71 -13.73
C THR A 77 3.82 1.76 -14.31
N ASP A 78 4.37 2.93 -14.65
CA ASP A 78 3.67 4.16 -15.03
C ASP A 78 2.32 4.00 -15.76
N ASN A 79 1.28 4.60 -15.17
CA ASN A 79 -0.11 4.67 -15.64
C ASN A 79 -0.83 3.33 -15.87
N ALA A 80 -0.22 2.20 -15.53
CA ALA A 80 -0.92 0.93 -15.55
C ALA A 80 -1.94 0.88 -14.41
N SER A 81 -3.20 0.67 -14.75
CA SER A 81 -4.20 0.22 -13.79
C SER A 81 -4.23 -1.31 -13.80
N MET A 82 -4.00 -1.94 -12.66
CA MET A 82 -3.99 -3.39 -12.56
C MET A 82 -5.12 -3.86 -11.64
N GLY A 83 -5.99 -4.73 -12.15
CA GLY A 83 -6.94 -5.47 -11.32
C GLY A 83 -6.23 -6.62 -10.64
N ILE A 84 -6.35 -6.73 -9.32
CA ILE A 84 -5.76 -7.81 -8.53
C ILE A 84 -6.89 -8.67 -7.99
N ASP A 85 -6.74 -10.00 -8.09
CA ASP A 85 -7.53 -10.93 -7.31
C ASP A 85 -6.71 -11.38 -6.09
N LEU A 86 -7.13 -10.95 -4.90
CA LEU A 86 -6.47 -11.34 -3.65
C LEU A 86 -6.57 -12.85 -3.40
N LEU A 87 -7.51 -13.55 -4.02
CA LEU A 87 -7.65 -15.01 -3.92
C LEU A 87 -6.66 -15.78 -4.81
N ASP A 88 -5.99 -15.10 -5.73
CA ASP A 88 -4.95 -15.71 -6.55
C ASP A 88 -3.77 -16.13 -5.65
N PRO A 89 -3.22 -17.35 -5.80
CA PRO A 89 -2.02 -17.78 -5.08
C PRO A 89 -0.84 -16.81 -5.17
N SER A 90 -0.75 -16.04 -6.26
CA SER A 90 0.28 -15.00 -6.49
C SER A 90 0.14 -13.77 -5.58
N SER A 91 -1.03 -13.56 -4.96
CA SER A 91 -1.25 -12.51 -3.95
C SER A 91 -0.76 -12.91 -2.55
N GLY A 92 -0.33 -14.16 -2.35
CA GLY A 92 0.26 -14.64 -1.12
C GLY A 92 1.76 -14.39 -1.02
N TYR A 93 2.33 -14.57 0.17
CA TYR A 93 3.77 -14.44 0.43
C TYR A 93 4.24 -15.48 1.46
N ALA A 94 5.52 -15.89 1.41
CA ALA A 94 6.09 -16.87 2.32
C ALA A 94 6.51 -16.23 3.66
N ALA A 95 6.59 -17.03 4.73
CA ALA A 95 7.00 -16.55 6.06
C ALA A 95 8.47 -16.09 6.09
N SER A 96 9.30 -16.62 5.20
CA SER A 96 10.72 -16.29 5.06
C SER A 96 10.99 -15.08 4.17
N ASP A 97 9.97 -14.54 3.50
CA ASP A 97 10.15 -13.39 2.63
C ASP A 97 10.45 -12.14 3.47
N ALA A 98 11.18 -11.19 2.89
CA ALA A 98 11.48 -9.89 3.51
C ALA A 98 10.21 -9.02 3.55
N VAL A 99 9.35 -9.31 4.52
CA VAL A 99 7.98 -8.82 4.62
C VAL A 99 7.96 -7.46 5.31
N GLY A 100 7.61 -6.39 4.58
CA GLY A 100 7.55 -5.03 5.12
C GLY A 100 7.46 -3.92 4.08
N VAL A 101 8.05 -2.77 4.39
CA VAL A 101 8.24 -1.62 3.51
C VAL A 101 9.71 -1.55 3.11
N HIS A 102 10.02 -1.74 1.84
CA HIS A 102 11.41 -1.65 1.37
C HIS A 102 11.87 -0.18 1.30
N PRO A 103 13.01 0.18 1.94
CA PRO A 103 13.49 1.56 1.97
C PRO A 103 13.75 2.19 0.59
N ALA A 104 14.17 1.38 -0.39
CA ALA A 104 14.43 1.82 -1.76
C ALA A 104 13.17 2.27 -2.50
N TYR A 105 11.97 1.85 -2.07
CA TYR A 105 10.73 2.12 -2.79
C TYR A 105 10.43 3.62 -2.92
N ALA A 106 10.78 4.45 -1.92
CA ALA A 106 10.64 5.90 -2.04
C ALA A 106 11.58 6.49 -3.11
N ARG A 107 12.79 5.95 -3.24
CA ARG A 107 13.77 6.36 -4.25
C ARG A 107 13.38 5.89 -5.64
N PHE A 108 12.83 4.67 -5.77
CA PHE A 108 12.19 4.20 -6.99
C PHE A 108 11.11 5.19 -7.47
N ILE A 109 10.18 5.59 -6.60
CA ILE A 109 9.16 6.58 -6.98
C ILE A 109 9.81 7.90 -7.41
N MET A 110 10.77 8.41 -6.64
CA MET A 110 11.39 9.71 -6.93
C MET A 110 12.19 9.73 -8.25
N TYR A 111 13.08 8.75 -8.43
CA TYR A 111 14.04 8.75 -9.55
C TYR A 111 13.52 8.07 -10.81
N GLN A 112 12.40 7.33 -10.74
CA GLN A 112 11.84 6.62 -11.89
C GLN A 112 10.43 7.10 -12.24
N GLU A 113 9.47 7.02 -11.32
CA GLU A 113 8.05 7.32 -11.61
C GLU A 113 7.78 8.84 -11.69
N LEU A 114 8.43 9.63 -10.83
CA LEU A 114 8.31 11.09 -10.83
C LEU A 114 9.34 11.78 -11.74
N ALA A 115 10.11 11.01 -12.50
CA ALA A 115 11.13 11.52 -13.42
C ALA A 115 10.59 12.11 -14.74
N SER A 116 9.27 12.16 -14.93
CA SER A 116 8.66 12.82 -16.08
C SER A 116 8.81 14.35 -16.00
N LEU A 117 8.74 15.05 -17.14
CA LEU A 117 8.75 16.53 -17.16
C LEU A 117 7.67 17.12 -16.27
N ARG A 118 6.45 16.55 -16.32
CA ARG A 118 5.33 16.99 -15.48
C ARG A 118 5.61 16.76 -13.99
N GLY A 119 6.18 15.61 -13.63
CA GLY A 119 6.61 15.30 -12.27
C GLY A 119 7.63 16.33 -11.76
N GLY A 120 8.67 16.59 -12.55
CA GLY A 120 9.68 17.62 -12.26
C GLY A 120 9.10 19.02 -12.05
N ILE A 121 8.23 19.48 -12.95
CA ILE A 121 7.57 20.80 -12.85
C ILE A 121 6.74 20.92 -11.56
N LEU A 122 5.93 19.90 -11.25
CA LEU A 122 5.12 19.89 -10.02
C LEU A 122 6.00 19.87 -8.78
N GLY A 123 7.08 19.09 -8.78
CA GLY A 123 8.04 19.02 -7.68
C GLY A 123 8.77 20.34 -7.45
N LEU A 124 9.24 21.00 -8.52
CA LEU A 124 9.89 22.32 -8.44
C LEU A 124 8.97 23.41 -7.91
N ARG A 125 7.68 23.40 -8.29
CA ARG A 125 6.69 24.37 -7.79
C ARG A 125 6.32 24.16 -6.33
N ASN A 126 6.61 22.98 -5.79
CA ASN A 126 6.44 22.63 -4.38
C ASN A 126 7.80 22.61 -3.63
N LEU A 127 8.85 23.20 -4.22
CA LEU A 127 10.16 23.34 -3.62
C LEU A 127 10.27 24.65 -2.86
N GLN A 128 10.67 24.56 -1.59
CA GLN A 128 10.98 25.74 -0.80
C GLN A 128 12.25 26.43 -1.32
N LEU A 129 12.24 27.76 -1.34
CA LEU A 129 13.35 28.57 -1.88
C LEU A 129 14.69 28.26 -1.19
N ALA A 130 14.68 28.03 0.13
CA ALA A 130 15.88 27.68 0.89
C ALA A 130 16.48 26.30 0.54
N ALA A 131 15.71 25.42 -0.11
CA ALA A 131 16.14 24.09 -0.49
C ALA A 131 16.76 24.03 -1.90
N VAL A 132 16.55 25.05 -2.74
CA VAL A 132 16.97 25.07 -4.16
C VAL A 132 18.48 24.81 -4.33
N GLU A 133 19.31 25.40 -3.47
CA GLU A 133 20.77 25.23 -3.53
C GLU A 133 21.24 23.84 -3.07
N ASN A 134 20.39 23.09 -2.38
CA ASN A 134 20.67 21.78 -1.79
C ASN A 134 20.06 20.61 -2.57
N VAL A 135 19.33 20.88 -3.65
CA VAL A 135 18.84 19.81 -4.53
C VAL A 135 20.05 19.08 -5.13
N GLY A 136 19.97 17.74 -5.22
CA GLY A 136 20.91 16.90 -5.94
C GLY A 136 20.87 17.15 -7.45
N ALA A 137 21.29 18.34 -7.88
CA ALA A 137 21.32 18.80 -9.26
C ALA A 137 22.71 19.36 -9.57
N GLN A 138 23.48 18.65 -10.38
CA GLN A 138 24.77 19.12 -10.85
C GLN A 138 24.61 19.68 -12.27
N TYR A 139 24.36 20.98 -12.37
CA TYR A 139 24.00 21.61 -13.64
C TYR A 139 25.10 21.49 -14.70
N CYS A 140 24.68 21.28 -15.95
CA CYS A 140 25.53 21.27 -17.13
C CYS A 140 25.45 22.61 -17.88
N TRP A 141 24.31 23.29 -17.81
CA TRP A 141 24.06 24.58 -18.46
C TRP A 141 23.23 25.51 -17.58
N VAL A 142 23.42 26.81 -17.75
CA VAL A 142 22.56 27.82 -17.13
C VAL A 142 21.19 27.88 -17.83
N ASP A 143 21.16 27.83 -19.16
CA ASP A 143 19.97 28.04 -19.98
C ASP A 143 19.66 26.85 -20.90
N LEU A 144 18.39 26.73 -21.30
CA LEU A 144 17.90 25.71 -22.23
C LEU A 144 18.56 25.80 -23.62
N GLY A 145 19.00 27.00 -23.99
CA GLY A 145 19.76 27.25 -25.23
C GLY A 145 21.21 26.76 -25.20
N ARG A 146 21.70 26.24 -24.05
CA ARG A 146 23.06 25.71 -23.87
C ARG A 146 24.16 26.74 -24.19
N ARG A 147 23.87 28.03 -24.00
CA ARG A 147 24.79 29.14 -24.29
C ARG A 147 25.87 29.27 -23.21
N TRP A 148 25.53 28.96 -21.96
CA TRP A 148 26.46 29.05 -20.83
C TRP A 148 26.66 27.67 -20.19
N ALA A 149 27.84 27.10 -20.45
CA ALA A 149 28.27 25.82 -19.91
C ALA A 149 28.71 25.96 -18.43
N MET A 150 28.39 24.97 -17.59
CA MET A 150 28.61 25.06 -16.13
C MET A 150 29.25 23.81 -15.51
N ALA A 151 29.47 22.72 -16.27
CA ALA A 151 30.11 21.55 -15.71
C ALA A 151 31.55 21.88 -15.24
N TYR A 152 31.99 21.31 -14.11
CA TYR A 152 33.27 21.67 -13.51
C TYR A 152 34.48 21.25 -14.37
N THR A 153 34.39 20.12 -15.07
CA THR A 153 35.42 19.67 -16.02
C THR A 153 34.94 19.67 -17.46
N GLN A 154 35.88 19.73 -18.41
CA GLN A 154 35.56 19.63 -19.82
C GLN A 154 35.00 18.25 -20.19
N ARG A 155 35.55 17.17 -19.62
CA ARG A 155 35.06 15.80 -19.86
C ARG A 155 33.62 15.63 -19.40
N ARG A 156 33.26 16.16 -18.22
CA ARG A 156 31.86 16.19 -17.79
C ARG A 156 30.98 17.01 -18.72
N GLN A 157 31.45 18.16 -19.21
CA GLN A 157 30.68 18.98 -20.17
C GLN A 157 30.39 18.20 -21.48
N GLU A 158 31.36 17.45 -21.98
CA GLU A 158 31.21 16.56 -23.14
C GLU A 158 30.21 15.45 -22.84
N ARG A 159 30.33 14.79 -21.67
CA ARG A 159 29.37 13.78 -21.20
C ARG A 159 27.95 14.33 -21.08
N CYS A 160 27.77 15.54 -20.53
CA CYS A 160 26.48 16.23 -20.47
C CYS A 160 25.85 16.38 -21.86
N ARG A 161 26.62 16.86 -22.83
CA ARG A 161 26.17 17.03 -24.23
C ARG A 161 25.74 15.70 -24.84
N ASP A 162 26.54 14.65 -24.62
CA ASP A 162 26.38 13.38 -25.33
C ASP A 162 25.30 12.48 -24.68
N ARG A 163 25.10 12.55 -23.36
CA ARG A 163 24.20 11.65 -22.61
C ARG A 163 23.04 12.33 -21.89
N TYR A 164 23.20 13.60 -21.48
CA TYR A 164 22.26 14.25 -20.56
C TYR A 164 21.53 15.47 -21.12
N ALA A 165 21.73 15.80 -22.40
CA ALA A 165 21.14 16.97 -23.02
C ALA A 165 19.59 16.98 -23.01
N THR A 166 18.93 15.82 -22.93
CA THR A 166 17.45 15.73 -22.85
C THR A 166 16.91 15.75 -21.42
N ASN A 167 17.79 15.73 -20.40
CA ASN A 167 17.39 15.73 -19.00
C ASN A 167 17.25 17.17 -18.49
N GLY A 168 16.03 17.60 -18.20
CA GLY A 168 15.72 18.93 -17.66
C GLY A 168 16.43 19.25 -16.35
N ALA A 169 16.74 18.25 -15.52
CA ALA A 169 17.46 18.47 -14.25
C ALA A 169 18.89 19.03 -14.42
N MET A 170 19.46 18.94 -15.64
CA MET A 170 20.80 19.43 -15.95
C MET A 170 20.85 20.91 -16.32
N TYR A 171 19.69 21.57 -16.38
CA TYR A 171 19.55 22.96 -16.81
C TYR A 171 19.09 23.82 -15.64
N MET A 172 19.85 24.84 -15.28
CA MET A 172 19.47 25.70 -14.16
C MET A 172 18.17 26.47 -14.44
N GLU A 173 17.96 26.90 -15.68
CA GLU A 173 16.75 27.61 -16.12
C GLU A 173 15.45 26.85 -15.79
N THR A 174 15.42 25.51 -15.84
CA THR A 174 14.20 24.75 -15.52
C THR A 174 13.78 24.97 -14.06
N PHE A 175 14.77 25.07 -13.15
CA PHE A 175 14.54 25.38 -11.74
C PHE A 175 14.09 26.82 -11.58
N LEU A 176 14.86 27.77 -12.12
CA LEU A 176 14.63 29.20 -11.91
C LEU A 176 13.29 29.69 -12.48
N ARG A 177 12.78 29.05 -13.54
CA ARG A 177 11.47 29.34 -14.13
C ARG A 177 10.26 28.83 -13.34
N ASN A 178 10.48 27.92 -12.40
CA ASN A 178 9.42 27.25 -11.65
C ASN A 178 9.39 27.65 -10.16
N ILE A 179 10.16 28.67 -9.80
CA ILE A 179 10.21 29.27 -8.46
C ILE A 179 10.07 30.80 -8.55
N ASP A 180 9.88 31.46 -7.41
CA ASP A 180 10.07 32.92 -7.34
C ASP A 180 11.57 33.24 -7.41
N PHE A 181 12.05 33.50 -8.63
CA PHE A 181 13.46 33.77 -8.90
C PHE A 181 14.00 34.96 -8.10
N ASN A 182 13.24 36.05 -7.97
CA ASN A 182 13.71 37.25 -7.28
C ASN A 182 13.84 36.99 -5.77
N ALA A 183 12.85 36.31 -5.18
CA ALA A 183 12.90 35.93 -3.78
C ALA A 183 14.05 34.95 -3.49
N TRP A 184 14.23 33.93 -4.34
CA TRP A 184 15.35 33.00 -4.22
C TRP A 184 16.72 33.67 -4.43
N SER A 185 16.86 34.53 -5.44
CA SER A 185 18.11 35.25 -5.70
C SER A 185 18.53 36.08 -4.47
N ALA A 186 17.56 36.68 -3.76
CA ALA A 186 17.81 37.40 -2.53
C ALA A 186 18.31 36.48 -1.38
N THR A 187 17.83 35.23 -1.29
CA THR A 187 18.31 34.28 -0.27
C THR A 187 19.77 33.87 -0.48
N THR A 188 20.28 33.93 -1.71
CA THR A 188 21.68 33.62 -2.04
C THR A 188 22.68 34.69 -1.54
N GLN A 189 22.19 35.82 -1.01
CA GLN A 189 23.00 36.96 -0.53
C GLN A 189 24.00 37.49 -1.57
N GLY A 190 23.60 37.46 -2.85
CA GLY A 190 24.44 37.91 -3.98
C GLY A 190 25.33 36.84 -4.60
N SER A 191 25.41 35.64 -3.99
CA SER A 191 26.22 34.53 -4.51
C SER A 191 25.79 34.13 -5.92
N PHE A 192 24.48 34.10 -6.22
CA PHE A 192 24.02 33.80 -7.57
C PHE A 192 24.60 34.76 -8.62
N MET A 193 24.53 36.07 -8.36
CA MET A 193 25.05 37.07 -9.28
C MET A 193 26.57 36.96 -9.40
N GLN A 194 27.29 36.91 -8.29
CA GLN A 194 28.76 36.85 -8.31
C GLN A 194 29.30 35.59 -9.00
N ARG A 195 28.67 34.43 -8.79
CA ARG A 195 29.20 33.14 -9.26
C ARG A 195 28.70 32.76 -10.64
N ILE A 196 27.53 33.24 -11.04
CA ILE A 196 26.86 32.83 -12.28
C ILE A 196 26.43 34.04 -13.10
N GLY A 197 25.65 34.95 -12.50
CA GLY A 197 25.06 36.08 -13.20
C GLY A 197 26.08 36.98 -13.91
N ASP A 198 27.16 37.34 -13.24
CA ASP A 198 28.21 38.21 -13.79
C ASP A 198 28.91 37.55 -14.98
N GLY A 199 29.21 36.25 -14.89
CA GLY A 199 29.79 35.47 -16.00
C GLY A 199 28.82 35.29 -17.18
N VAL A 200 27.52 35.18 -16.92
CA VAL A 200 26.48 35.20 -17.97
C VAL A 200 26.43 36.57 -18.65
N ALA A 201 26.50 37.66 -17.88
CA ALA A 201 26.43 39.02 -18.36
C ALA A 201 27.62 39.45 -19.24
N GLU A 202 28.76 38.74 -19.19
CA GLU A 202 29.88 38.94 -20.11
C GLU A 202 29.50 38.66 -21.59
N SER A 203 28.49 37.81 -21.82
CA SER A 203 28.01 37.49 -23.16
C SER A 203 26.97 38.51 -23.69
N PRO A 204 26.89 38.73 -25.01
CA PRO A 204 25.96 39.71 -25.59
C PRO A 204 24.47 39.50 -25.22
N ASP A 205 24.04 38.24 -25.12
CA ASP A 205 22.65 37.90 -24.78
C ASP A 205 22.39 37.78 -23.27
N GLY A 206 23.45 37.82 -22.45
CA GLY A 206 23.39 37.59 -21.01
C GLY A 206 22.48 38.55 -20.25
N PRO A 207 22.64 39.88 -20.42
CA PRO A 207 21.79 40.86 -19.74
C PRO A 207 20.29 40.69 -20.06
N ALA A 208 19.96 40.31 -21.30
CA ALA A 208 18.58 40.03 -21.70
C ALA A 208 18.03 38.78 -21.02
N PHE A 209 18.84 37.72 -20.90
CA PHE A 209 18.47 36.50 -20.18
C PHE A 209 18.26 36.73 -18.67
N LEU A 210 19.14 37.48 -18.01
CA LEU A 210 18.98 37.83 -16.60
C LEU A 210 17.72 38.67 -16.36
N THR A 211 17.43 39.62 -17.24
CA THR A 211 16.19 40.42 -17.20
C THR A 211 14.97 39.52 -17.38
N TYR A 212 15.05 38.55 -18.29
CA TYR A 212 14.00 37.55 -18.48
C TYR A 212 13.77 36.72 -17.21
N LEU A 213 14.81 36.20 -16.55
CA LEU A 213 14.65 35.46 -15.28
C LEU A 213 13.99 36.34 -14.21
N ALA A 214 14.33 37.62 -14.12
CA ALA A 214 13.75 38.55 -13.16
C ALA A 214 12.28 38.91 -13.43
N THR A 215 11.82 38.80 -14.68
CA THR A 215 10.50 39.29 -15.12
C THR A 215 9.56 38.21 -15.64
N HIS A 216 10.02 36.96 -15.74
CA HIS A 216 9.22 35.85 -16.25
C HIS A 216 7.97 35.62 -15.39
N GLN A 217 6.94 35.07 -16.02
CA GLN A 217 5.74 34.59 -15.34
C GLN A 217 5.70 33.07 -15.36
N ILE A 218 5.36 32.47 -14.23
CA ILE A 218 5.20 31.02 -14.10
C ILE A 218 4.01 30.59 -14.97
N LEU A 219 4.28 29.75 -15.97
CA LEU A 219 3.25 29.24 -16.89
C LEU A 219 2.34 28.21 -16.20
N HIS A 220 1.20 27.90 -16.80
CA HIS A 220 0.43 26.71 -16.41
C HIS A 220 1.26 25.44 -16.67
N VAL A 221 1.09 24.40 -15.83
CA VAL A 221 1.91 23.17 -15.87
C VAL A 221 2.02 22.59 -17.28
N GLU A 222 0.90 22.42 -17.97
CA GLU A 222 0.88 21.86 -19.34
C GLU A 222 1.61 22.73 -20.37
N SER A 223 1.59 24.05 -20.21
CA SER A 223 2.32 24.96 -21.09
C SER A 223 3.82 24.91 -20.82
N GLU A 224 4.21 24.76 -19.55
CA GLU A 224 5.62 24.58 -19.16
C GLU A 224 6.17 23.23 -19.64
N VAL A 225 5.38 22.16 -19.56
CA VAL A 225 5.74 20.84 -20.14
C VAL A 225 6.02 20.96 -21.63
N ARG A 226 5.16 21.65 -22.38
CA ARG A 226 5.38 21.90 -23.81
C ARG A 226 6.63 22.74 -24.06
N PHE A 227 6.83 23.81 -23.28
CA PHE A 227 8.03 24.64 -23.39
C PHE A 227 9.32 23.83 -23.21
N TRP A 228 9.36 22.92 -22.22
CA TRP A 228 10.49 22.02 -22.01
C TRP A 228 10.65 21.01 -23.15
N SER A 229 9.54 20.43 -23.61
CA SER A 229 9.54 19.46 -24.72
C SER A 229 10.02 20.09 -26.03
N ASP A 230 9.57 21.32 -26.32
CA ASP A 230 9.98 22.11 -27.50
C ASP A 230 11.48 22.46 -27.45
N ALA A 231 12.06 22.57 -26.25
CA ALA A 231 13.51 22.71 -26.04
C ALA A 231 14.29 21.38 -26.14
N GLY A 232 13.61 20.26 -26.43
CA GLY A 232 14.21 18.94 -26.60
C GLY A 232 14.43 18.16 -25.30
N LEU A 233 13.73 18.51 -24.22
CA LEU A 233 13.76 17.76 -22.96
C LEU A 233 12.69 16.65 -22.98
N ASP A 234 13.01 15.48 -22.42
CA ASP A 234 12.08 14.33 -22.34
C ASP A 234 11.89 13.79 -20.91
N ARG A 235 12.83 14.09 -20.00
CA ARG A 235 12.83 13.64 -18.61
C ARG A 235 13.39 14.68 -17.65
N PHE A 236 13.14 14.49 -16.37
CA PHE A 236 13.65 15.29 -15.26
C PHE A 236 14.16 14.35 -14.16
N VAL A 237 15.42 13.92 -14.27
CA VAL A 237 16.06 12.97 -13.35
C VAL A 237 17.15 13.69 -12.57
N LEU A 238 16.98 13.82 -11.25
CA LEU A 238 17.99 14.37 -10.35
C LEU A 238 19.17 13.41 -10.17
N GLN A 239 20.34 13.94 -9.79
CA GLN A 239 21.45 13.11 -9.32
C GLN A 239 21.05 12.38 -8.03
N TYR A 240 21.46 11.12 -7.94
CA TYR A 240 21.21 10.29 -6.78
C TYR A 240 22.04 10.77 -5.58
N THR A 241 21.36 11.19 -4.52
CA THR A 241 22.00 11.68 -3.29
C THR A 241 21.43 11.00 -2.05
N ASN A 242 22.28 10.78 -1.06
CA ASN A 242 21.90 10.31 0.27
C ASN A 242 21.91 11.42 1.34
N LEU A 243 21.88 12.69 0.93
CA LEU A 243 21.75 13.84 1.83
C LEU A 243 20.47 13.81 2.68
N ASN A 244 19.37 13.32 2.11
CA ASN A 244 18.09 13.17 2.79
C ASN A 244 17.55 11.76 2.57
N GLN A 245 17.15 11.08 3.65
CA GLN A 245 16.27 9.92 3.54
C GLN A 245 14.91 10.43 3.04
N ILE A 246 14.55 10.07 1.81
CA ILE A 246 13.26 10.41 1.22
C ILE A 246 12.15 9.78 2.06
N GLY A 247 11.25 10.62 2.58
CA GLY A 247 10.06 10.18 3.30
C GLY A 247 8.95 9.72 2.36
N LEU A 248 8.08 8.84 2.83
CA LEU A 248 6.95 8.31 2.06
C LEU A 248 5.76 8.04 2.96
N GLU A 249 4.60 8.54 2.56
CA GLU A 249 3.30 8.09 3.03
C GLU A 249 2.48 7.55 1.87
N GLU A 250 2.22 6.25 1.86
CA GLU A 250 1.41 5.61 0.82
C GLU A 250 0.17 4.96 1.42
N SER A 251 -0.98 5.23 0.81
CA SER A 251 -2.27 4.72 1.25
C SER A 251 -3.08 4.12 0.10
N ILE A 252 -4.03 3.26 0.45
CA ILE A 252 -5.09 2.80 -0.44
C ILE A 252 -6.43 3.32 0.05
N GLU A 253 -7.37 3.45 -0.86
CA GLU A 253 -8.75 3.79 -0.57
C GLU A 253 -9.58 2.52 -0.38
N VAL A 254 -10.26 2.40 0.76
CA VAL A 254 -11.14 1.27 1.06
C VAL A 254 -12.57 1.77 1.13
N THR A 255 -13.43 1.25 0.25
CA THR A 255 -14.85 1.59 0.19
C THR A 255 -15.69 0.50 0.84
N ASN A 256 -16.42 0.88 1.88
CA ASN A 256 -17.28 -0.02 2.64
C ASN A 256 -18.69 -0.17 2.02
N ALA A 257 -19.55 -0.98 2.64
CA ALA A 257 -20.91 -1.23 2.17
C ALA A 257 -21.84 -0.01 2.16
N LEU A 258 -21.50 1.08 2.86
CA LEU A 258 -22.22 2.37 2.79
C LEU A 258 -21.75 3.26 1.63
N GLY A 259 -20.73 2.84 0.88
CA GLY A 259 -20.08 3.67 -0.14
C GLY A 259 -19.16 4.74 0.44
N VAL A 260 -18.85 4.66 1.74
CA VAL A 260 -17.89 5.57 2.38
C VAL A 260 -16.48 5.07 2.08
N THR A 261 -15.64 5.96 1.57
CA THR A 261 -14.24 5.69 1.25
C THR A 261 -13.35 6.23 2.37
N SER A 262 -12.51 5.35 2.92
CA SER A 262 -11.55 5.67 3.97
C SER A 262 -10.14 5.27 3.53
N ARG A 263 -9.12 6.03 3.93
CA ARG A 263 -7.73 5.72 3.58
C ARG A 263 -7.13 4.74 4.58
N LEU A 264 -6.55 3.66 4.07
CA LEU A 264 -5.71 2.73 4.82
C LEU A 264 -4.26 2.97 4.43
N ARG A 265 -3.42 3.38 5.38
CA ARG A 265 -1.98 3.56 5.15
C ARG A 265 -1.31 2.18 5.04
N ILE A 266 -0.55 1.96 3.96
CA ILE A 266 0.12 0.68 3.66
C ILE A 266 1.65 0.78 3.68
N LYS A 267 2.21 1.98 3.50
CA LYS A 267 3.64 2.25 3.70
C LYS A 267 3.85 3.54 4.47
N SER A 268 4.91 3.57 5.28
CA SER A 268 5.37 4.75 5.99
C SER A 268 6.89 4.71 6.09
N ILE A 269 7.57 5.71 5.54
CA ILE A 269 9.01 5.93 5.68
C ILE A 269 9.19 7.35 6.19
N SER A 270 9.90 7.51 7.29
CA SER A 270 10.16 8.83 7.87
C SER A 270 11.19 9.58 7.03
N GLN A 271 10.93 10.86 6.77
CA GLN A 271 11.95 11.77 6.27
C GLN A 271 13.02 11.99 7.36
N VAL A 272 14.29 11.87 7.00
CA VAL A 272 15.42 12.12 7.93
C VAL A 272 16.54 12.84 7.19
N SER A 273 17.03 13.96 7.73
CA SER A 273 18.25 14.59 7.22
C SER A 273 19.46 13.71 7.55
N ARG A 274 20.30 13.47 6.55
CA ARG A 274 21.50 12.65 6.63
C ARG A 274 22.77 13.46 6.42
N ALA A 275 22.74 14.77 6.66
CA ALA A 275 23.87 15.68 6.42
C ALA A 275 25.20 15.22 7.05
N THR A 276 25.16 14.58 8.23
CA THR A 276 26.37 14.05 8.91
C THR A 276 26.94 12.77 8.28
N VAL A 277 26.17 12.07 7.44
CA VAL A 277 26.52 10.83 6.75
C VAL A 277 26.23 10.92 5.25
N TRP A 278 26.32 12.15 4.70
CA TRP A 278 26.12 12.44 3.29
C TRP A 278 27.39 12.09 2.49
N PHE A 279 27.67 10.79 2.36
CA PHE A 279 28.87 10.32 1.66
C PHE A 279 28.80 10.46 0.14
N THR A 280 27.59 10.53 -0.44
CA THR A 280 27.45 10.83 -1.89
C THR A 280 27.99 12.21 -2.27
N SER A 281 28.23 13.12 -1.31
CA SER A 281 28.96 14.39 -1.53
C SER A 281 30.37 14.19 -2.10
N SER A 282 31.01 13.05 -1.84
CA SER A 282 32.29 12.69 -2.44
C SER A 282 32.20 12.46 -3.95
N MET A 283 31.01 12.16 -4.48
CA MET A 283 30.76 11.88 -5.89
C MET A 283 30.11 13.08 -6.59
N THR A 284 28.99 13.56 -6.04
CA THR A 284 28.19 14.66 -6.58
C THR A 284 27.95 15.73 -5.54
N LEU A 285 28.03 16.99 -5.96
CA LEU A 285 27.84 18.15 -5.09
C LEU A 285 26.61 18.94 -5.49
N THR A 286 26.03 19.63 -4.52
CA THR A 286 24.91 20.57 -4.74
C THR A 286 25.44 21.95 -5.15
N LEU A 287 24.56 22.83 -5.62
CA LEU A 287 24.92 24.19 -6.01
C LEU A 287 25.58 24.98 -4.87
N MET A 288 25.15 24.74 -3.62
CA MET A 288 25.71 25.35 -2.42
C MET A 288 27.25 25.18 -2.33
N TYR A 289 27.78 24.01 -2.70
CA TYR A 289 29.22 23.76 -2.69
C TYR A 289 29.95 24.53 -3.78
N GLY A 290 29.32 24.68 -4.96
CA GLY A 290 29.83 25.54 -6.02
C GLY A 290 29.93 27.00 -5.60
N PHE A 291 29.00 27.50 -4.78
CA PHE A 291 29.08 28.85 -4.23
C PHE A 291 30.18 29.01 -3.17
N GLY A 292 30.37 27.98 -2.33
CA GLY A 292 31.35 27.98 -1.23
C GLY A 292 32.80 27.74 -1.67
N ALA A 293 33.03 26.98 -2.74
CA ALA A 293 34.37 26.55 -3.14
C ALA A 293 35.23 27.63 -3.82
N LEU A 294 34.60 28.65 -4.42
CA LEU A 294 35.28 29.63 -5.25
C LEU A 294 35.75 30.85 -4.46
N SER A 295 36.84 31.49 -4.89
CA SER A 295 37.37 32.74 -4.33
C SER A 295 36.62 33.97 -4.85
N GLN A 296 36.77 35.16 -4.26
CA GLN A 296 36.11 36.38 -4.78
C GLN A 296 36.46 36.61 -6.26
N ASN A 297 35.46 36.96 -7.08
CA ASN A 297 35.54 37.19 -8.53
C ASN A 297 35.82 35.95 -9.40
N GLU A 298 35.57 34.74 -8.89
CA GLU A 298 35.55 33.53 -9.72
C GLU A 298 34.11 33.11 -10.06
N SER A 299 33.93 32.66 -11.30
CA SER A 299 32.65 32.19 -11.85
C SER A 299 32.61 30.68 -12.07
N LEU A 300 31.42 30.09 -11.96
CA LEU A 300 31.10 28.71 -12.34
C LEU A 300 30.83 28.56 -13.84
N VAL A 301 30.64 29.67 -14.56
CA VAL A 301 30.31 29.69 -15.98
C VAL A 301 31.59 29.50 -16.80
N ARG A 302 31.70 28.38 -17.52
CA ARG A 302 32.94 27.97 -18.22
C ARG A 302 33.41 28.94 -19.29
N ASN A 303 32.49 29.65 -19.93
CA ASN A 303 32.78 30.61 -21.00
C ASN A 303 33.03 32.04 -20.49
N ALA A 304 32.95 32.28 -19.18
CA ALA A 304 33.32 33.56 -18.58
C ALA A 304 34.85 33.70 -18.48
N SER A 305 35.36 34.91 -18.62
CA SER A 305 36.78 35.23 -18.44
C SER A 305 37.30 34.94 -17.02
N THR A 306 36.37 34.87 -16.07
CA THR A 306 36.61 34.61 -14.64
C THR A 306 36.33 33.17 -14.21
N PHE A 307 36.21 32.22 -15.14
CA PHE A 307 35.96 30.82 -14.81
C PHE A 307 37.05 30.24 -13.89
N PHE A 308 36.64 29.67 -12.74
CA PHE A 308 37.55 29.17 -11.70
C PHE A 308 38.56 28.14 -12.23
N GLY A 309 38.18 27.34 -13.23
CA GLY A 309 39.05 26.29 -13.76
C GLY A 309 40.27 26.81 -14.53
N HIS A 310 40.35 28.11 -14.84
CA HIS A 310 41.54 28.74 -15.42
C HIS A 310 42.67 28.94 -14.40
N THR A 311 42.31 29.19 -13.13
CA THR A 311 43.26 29.42 -12.03
C THR A 311 43.48 28.18 -11.19
N SER A 312 42.39 27.48 -10.82
CA SER A 312 42.39 26.34 -9.93
C SER A 312 41.43 25.25 -10.42
N PRO A 313 41.84 24.40 -11.38
CA PRO A 313 40.97 23.37 -11.96
C PRO A 313 40.44 22.35 -10.94
N ASN A 314 41.14 22.18 -9.82
CA ASN A 314 40.74 21.25 -8.75
C ASN A 314 40.09 21.96 -7.55
N ALA A 315 39.71 23.24 -7.66
CA ALA A 315 39.16 24.02 -6.53
C ALA A 315 37.97 23.33 -5.84
N ILE A 316 37.05 22.78 -6.64
CA ILE A 316 35.85 22.09 -6.13
C ILE A 316 36.23 20.84 -5.33
N GLU A 317 37.13 20.02 -5.87
CA GLU A 317 37.58 18.79 -5.22
C GLU A 317 38.35 19.10 -3.93
N ILE A 318 39.25 20.09 -3.97
CA ILE A 318 40.02 20.55 -2.82
C ILE A 318 39.09 21.08 -1.72
N TYR A 319 38.06 21.84 -2.08
CA TYR A 319 37.08 22.35 -1.12
C TYR A 319 36.29 21.22 -0.44
N ASN A 320 35.95 20.18 -1.21
CA ASN A 320 35.13 19.08 -0.74
C ASN A 320 35.88 18.08 0.14
N VAL A 321 36.99 17.53 -0.37
CA VAL A 321 37.69 16.41 0.28
C VAL A 321 39.09 16.75 0.78
N GLY A 322 39.56 17.98 0.53
CA GLY A 322 40.88 18.45 0.93
C GLY A 322 42.00 18.05 -0.04
N SER A 323 43.21 18.53 0.25
CA SER A 323 44.43 18.19 -0.48
C SER A 323 45.63 18.11 0.49
N PRO A 324 46.57 17.16 0.31
CA PRO A 324 46.60 16.13 -0.73
C PRO A 324 45.55 15.02 -0.52
N LEU A 325 45.14 14.36 -1.60
CA LEU A 325 44.28 13.18 -1.53
C LEU A 325 45.02 12.02 -0.85
N ASN A 326 44.29 11.26 -0.03
CA ASN A 326 44.82 10.00 0.51
C ASN A 326 44.88 8.92 -0.58
N ALA A 327 45.57 7.81 -0.33
CA ALA A 327 45.76 6.75 -1.33
C ALA A 327 44.45 6.15 -1.88
N PHE A 328 43.39 6.09 -1.07
CA PHE A 328 42.08 5.60 -1.50
C PHE A 328 41.39 6.61 -2.42
N GLN A 329 41.33 7.87 -1.99
CA GLN A 329 40.77 8.97 -2.77
C GLN A 329 41.52 9.14 -4.10
N GLN A 330 42.84 8.98 -4.11
CA GLN A 330 43.65 9.06 -5.32
C GLN A 330 43.28 7.96 -6.32
N VAL A 331 43.03 6.72 -5.88
CA VAL A 331 42.59 5.64 -6.77
C VAL A 331 41.22 5.94 -7.39
N VAL A 332 40.28 6.47 -6.60
CA VAL A 332 38.97 6.89 -7.12
C VAL A 332 39.13 8.05 -8.10
N HIS A 333 39.95 9.05 -7.77
CA HIS A 333 40.27 10.16 -8.67
C HIS A 333 40.84 9.68 -10.01
N ASP A 334 41.81 8.76 -9.97
CA ASP A 334 42.57 8.32 -11.14
C ASP A 334 41.80 7.34 -12.04
N GLN A 335 40.84 6.58 -11.50
CA GLN A 335 40.11 5.55 -12.25
C GLN A 335 38.65 5.92 -12.55
N LEU A 336 37.97 6.63 -11.63
CA LEU A 336 36.60 7.10 -11.85
C LEU A 336 36.59 8.56 -12.34
N GLY A 337 37.34 9.44 -11.68
CA GLY A 337 37.45 10.86 -12.00
C GLY A 337 37.43 11.74 -10.75
N PRO A 338 37.59 13.07 -10.90
CA PRO A 338 37.67 13.99 -9.76
C PRO A 338 36.47 13.87 -8.80
N LEU A 339 36.75 13.82 -7.50
CA LEU A 339 35.74 13.73 -6.45
C LEU A 339 34.87 14.98 -6.46
N GLY A 340 33.55 14.79 -6.36
CA GLY A 340 32.55 15.84 -6.51
C GLY A 340 32.17 16.16 -7.97
N ASN A 341 32.73 15.46 -8.96
CA ASN A 341 32.43 15.64 -10.39
C ASN A 341 31.96 14.36 -11.10
N THR A 342 31.39 13.42 -10.34
CA THR A 342 30.79 12.18 -10.82
C THR A 342 29.27 12.30 -10.78
N ASP A 343 28.58 11.76 -11.78
CA ASP A 343 27.11 11.73 -11.82
C ASP A 343 26.58 10.37 -11.33
N PRO A 344 26.14 10.24 -10.07
CA PRO A 344 25.43 9.06 -9.59
C PRO A 344 23.99 9.09 -10.12
N LEU A 345 23.59 8.07 -10.87
CA LEU A 345 22.29 7.99 -11.53
C LEU A 345 21.57 6.70 -11.17
N TRP A 346 20.26 6.82 -10.91
CA TRP A 346 19.38 5.66 -10.75
C TRP A 346 19.30 4.86 -12.05
N VAL A 347 19.51 3.54 -11.95
CA VAL A 347 19.27 2.63 -13.07
C VAL A 347 17.88 2.00 -12.88
N PRO A 348 16.97 2.15 -13.85
CA PRO A 348 15.63 1.57 -13.76
C PRO A 348 15.64 0.05 -13.97
N VAL A 349 14.74 -0.66 -13.29
CA VAL A 349 14.54 -2.10 -13.46
C VAL A 349 13.95 -2.38 -14.85
N PRO A 350 14.49 -3.32 -15.64
CA PRO A 350 13.87 -3.73 -16.91
C PRO A 350 12.56 -4.48 -16.66
N LEU A 351 11.49 -4.07 -17.34
CA LEU A 351 10.11 -4.53 -17.15
C LEU A 351 9.92 -6.05 -17.40
N ASP A 352 10.80 -6.65 -18.19
CA ASP A 352 10.67 -8.05 -18.64
C ASP A 352 11.15 -9.07 -17.60
N VAL A 353 11.72 -8.62 -16.47
CA VAL A 353 12.48 -9.49 -15.55
C VAL A 353 11.60 -10.30 -14.61
N LEU A 354 10.33 -9.94 -14.39
CA LEU A 354 9.52 -10.59 -13.34
C LEU A 354 8.07 -10.86 -13.74
N GLN A 355 7.84 -12.02 -14.34
CA GLN A 355 6.62 -12.80 -14.05
C GLN A 355 7.07 -14.06 -13.32
N SER A 356 6.68 -14.21 -12.06
CA SER A 356 7.03 -15.39 -11.25
C SER A 356 5.82 -16.33 -11.17
N PRO A 357 5.80 -17.41 -11.97
CA PRO A 357 4.79 -18.46 -11.87
C PRO A 357 5.06 -19.44 -10.71
N PHE A 358 6.02 -19.16 -9.83
CA PHE A 358 6.49 -20.08 -8.79
C PHE A 358 5.61 -20.11 -7.52
N ALA A 359 4.40 -19.55 -7.56
CA ALA A 359 3.53 -19.38 -6.40
C ALA A 359 3.11 -20.71 -5.70
N ALA A 360 3.39 -21.86 -6.31
CA ALA A 360 3.03 -23.18 -5.81
C ALA A 360 4.16 -23.93 -5.07
N ALA A 361 5.43 -23.51 -5.15
CA ALA A 361 6.59 -24.35 -4.78
C ALA A 361 7.22 -24.09 -3.39
N TYR A 362 6.59 -23.25 -2.56
CA TYR A 362 7.21 -22.71 -1.34
C TYR A 362 7.45 -23.71 -0.20
N ASP A 363 6.64 -24.77 -0.11
CA ASP A 363 6.48 -25.57 1.11
C ASP A 363 7.73 -26.36 1.56
N ALA A 364 8.79 -26.48 0.73
CA ALA A 364 9.97 -27.32 0.99
C ALA A 364 11.29 -26.55 1.24
N LEU A 365 11.30 -25.21 1.11
CA LEU A 365 12.54 -24.42 1.06
C LEU A 365 12.77 -23.61 2.35
N THR A 366 14.04 -23.48 2.72
CA THR A 366 14.50 -22.75 3.92
C THR A 366 15.34 -21.55 3.51
N SER A 367 15.36 -20.50 4.34
CA SER A 367 16.23 -19.35 4.14
C SER A 367 17.56 -19.48 4.91
N MET A 368 18.61 -18.86 4.38
CA MET A 368 19.95 -18.83 5.00
C MET A 368 20.73 -17.62 4.49
N THR A 369 21.61 -17.07 5.31
CA THR A 369 22.57 -16.05 4.88
C THR A 369 23.90 -16.72 4.49
N LEU A 370 24.45 -16.34 3.35
CA LEU A 370 25.70 -16.86 2.80
C LEU A 370 26.69 -15.72 2.52
N HIS A 371 27.99 -16.03 2.57
CA HIS A 371 29.07 -15.06 2.35
C HIS A 371 29.94 -15.43 1.13
N PRO A 372 29.43 -15.31 -0.10
CA PRO A 372 30.18 -15.76 -1.27
C PRO A 372 31.37 -14.85 -1.59
N THR A 373 32.50 -15.48 -1.92
CA THR A 373 33.72 -14.82 -2.42
C THR A 373 33.89 -15.14 -3.91
N PRO A 374 33.69 -14.15 -4.81
CA PRO A 374 33.94 -14.31 -6.25
C PRO A 374 35.32 -14.89 -6.55
N ARG A 375 35.43 -15.72 -7.60
CA ARG A 375 36.67 -16.49 -7.88
C ARG A 375 37.91 -15.61 -8.04
N GLN A 376 37.77 -14.45 -8.68
CA GLN A 376 38.87 -13.49 -8.88
C GLN A 376 39.45 -12.90 -7.57
N TRP A 377 38.69 -13.01 -6.47
CA TRP A 377 39.00 -12.43 -5.16
C TRP A 377 39.34 -13.49 -4.10
N ARG A 378 39.52 -14.75 -4.49
CA ARG A 378 39.90 -15.84 -3.56
C ARG A 378 41.38 -15.91 -3.22
N ASP A 379 42.22 -15.17 -3.93
CA ASP A 379 43.65 -15.13 -3.64
C ASP A 379 43.87 -14.55 -2.24
N PRO A 380 44.42 -15.32 -1.29
CA PRO A 380 44.59 -14.89 0.11
C PRO A 380 45.63 -13.77 0.27
N SER A 381 46.39 -13.44 -0.77
CA SER A 381 47.32 -12.30 -0.77
C SER A 381 46.64 -10.95 -1.01
N LEU A 382 45.36 -10.95 -1.43
CA LEU A 382 44.60 -9.74 -1.69
C LEU A 382 44.16 -9.07 -0.38
N VAL A 383 44.21 -7.74 -0.39
CA VAL A 383 43.72 -6.90 0.70
C VAL A 383 42.64 -5.98 0.15
N PHE A 384 41.46 -6.02 0.77
CA PHE A 384 40.28 -5.25 0.36
C PHE A 384 40.17 -3.99 1.21
N PHE A 385 39.80 -2.88 0.55
CA PHE A 385 39.69 -1.56 1.16
C PHE A 385 38.28 -0.97 1.05
N GLY A 386 37.29 -1.63 0.44
CA GLY A 386 35.94 -1.07 0.36
C GLY A 386 35.14 -1.54 -0.83
N GLY A 387 33.85 -1.80 -0.62
CA GLY A 387 32.87 -2.05 -1.69
C GLY A 387 31.97 -0.85 -2.01
N ASN A 388 32.17 0.27 -1.32
CA ASN A 388 31.39 1.48 -1.47
C ASN A 388 32.26 2.60 -2.09
N PRO A 389 31.96 3.08 -3.31
CA PRO A 389 32.75 4.13 -3.96
C PRO A 389 32.63 5.49 -3.28
N THR A 390 31.61 5.71 -2.44
CA THR A 390 31.34 6.98 -1.75
C THR A 390 32.10 7.15 -0.43
N CYS A 391 32.69 6.07 0.10
CA CYS A 391 33.49 6.15 1.31
C CYS A 391 34.87 6.74 1.00
N LEU A 392 35.37 7.63 1.85
CA LEU A 392 36.64 8.34 1.60
C LEU A 392 37.88 7.65 2.18
N THR A 393 37.67 6.68 3.08
CA THR A 393 38.74 5.95 3.76
C THR A 393 38.26 4.55 4.17
N SER A 394 39.21 3.62 4.26
CA SER A 394 38.98 2.33 4.93
C SER A 394 40.32 1.69 5.33
N ALA A 395 40.26 0.80 6.32
CA ALA A 395 41.38 -0.10 6.63
C ALA A 395 41.40 -1.29 5.64
N GLY A 396 42.54 -1.98 5.56
CA GLY A 396 42.68 -3.17 4.73
C GLY A 396 42.20 -4.44 5.44
N TYR A 397 41.40 -5.26 4.77
CA TYR A 397 40.85 -6.52 5.29
C TYR A 397 41.11 -7.70 4.35
N SER A 398 40.99 -8.92 4.88
CA SER A 398 41.22 -10.18 4.15
C SER A 398 39.94 -10.79 3.55
N PHE A 399 38.84 -10.04 3.54
CA PHE A 399 37.54 -10.49 3.03
C PHE A 399 36.97 -9.45 2.07
N VAL A 400 36.14 -9.89 1.13
CA VAL A 400 35.43 -9.01 0.20
C VAL A 400 34.40 -8.20 0.98
N HIS A 401 34.44 -6.87 0.86
CA HIS A 401 33.51 -6.01 1.57
C HIS A 401 32.11 -6.10 0.96
N GLU A 402 31.11 -5.84 1.78
CA GLU A 402 29.75 -5.59 1.33
C GLU A 402 29.72 -4.41 0.34
N SER A 403 28.75 -4.46 -0.57
CA SER A 403 28.60 -3.45 -1.63
C SER A 403 28.13 -2.10 -1.07
N TYR A 404 27.99 -1.12 -1.95
CA TYR A 404 27.39 0.18 -1.64
C TYR A 404 25.98 0.04 -1.00
N GLY A 405 25.60 0.97 -0.14
CA GLY A 405 24.20 1.13 0.26
C GLY A 405 23.89 2.58 0.62
N PHE A 406 22.65 2.98 0.39
CA PHE A 406 22.18 4.35 0.67
C PHE A 406 22.39 4.75 2.13
N ASP A 407 22.14 3.81 3.05
CA ASP A 407 22.22 4.02 4.49
C ASP A 407 23.61 3.77 5.08
N ASP A 408 24.59 3.36 4.26
CA ASP A 408 25.96 3.08 4.70
C ASP A 408 26.62 4.32 5.31
N GLY A 409 27.18 4.12 6.51
CA GLY A 409 27.88 5.13 7.29
C GLY A 409 29.39 5.16 7.06
N CYS A 410 29.96 4.29 6.22
CA CYS A 410 31.40 4.16 6.00
C CYS A 410 32.21 3.89 7.28
N MET A 411 31.61 3.23 8.28
CA MET A 411 32.20 3.03 9.62
C MET A 411 32.74 1.61 9.81
N THR A 412 31.89 0.60 9.62
CA THR A 412 32.22 -0.80 9.93
C THR A 412 32.16 -1.62 8.65
N PRO A 413 33.28 -2.20 8.19
CA PRO A 413 33.28 -3.06 7.03
C PRO A 413 32.59 -4.38 7.37
N MET A 414 31.66 -4.78 6.52
CA MET A 414 30.96 -6.06 6.58
C MET A 414 31.41 -6.95 5.43
N PRO A 415 31.42 -8.28 5.58
CA PRO A 415 31.66 -9.17 4.45
C PRO A 415 30.51 -9.10 3.45
N LEU A 416 30.81 -9.35 2.17
CA LEU A 416 29.80 -9.50 1.12
C LEU A 416 28.78 -10.57 1.51
N THR A 417 27.52 -10.17 1.65
CA THR A 417 26.45 -10.99 2.21
C THR A 417 25.28 -11.12 1.23
N LEU A 418 24.84 -12.36 1.01
CA LEU A 418 23.64 -12.65 0.21
C LEU A 418 22.64 -13.47 1.02
N HIS A 419 21.36 -13.14 0.88
CA HIS A 419 20.28 -13.87 1.53
C HIS A 419 19.67 -14.89 0.57
N TRP A 420 19.80 -16.17 0.92
CA TRP A 420 19.09 -17.25 0.26
C TRP A 420 17.66 -17.30 0.77
N SER A 421 16.69 -17.14 -0.12
CA SER A 421 15.26 -17.33 0.17
C SER A 421 14.60 -18.22 -0.90
N PRO A 422 13.42 -18.80 -0.61
CA PRO A 422 12.73 -19.68 -1.55
C PRO A 422 12.53 -19.07 -2.94
N LEU A 423 11.99 -17.85 -3.04
CA LEU A 423 11.74 -17.20 -4.33
C LEU A 423 13.02 -16.85 -5.08
N LEU A 424 13.98 -16.26 -4.36
CA LEU A 424 15.26 -15.84 -4.93
C LEU A 424 16.00 -17.02 -5.55
N SER A 425 16.05 -18.13 -4.81
CA SER A 425 16.74 -19.34 -5.24
C SER A 425 16.04 -20.06 -6.38
N LEU A 426 14.70 -20.15 -6.38
CA LEU A 426 13.92 -20.72 -7.49
C LEU A 426 14.09 -19.89 -8.77
N PHE A 427 13.93 -18.57 -8.67
CA PHE A 427 14.14 -17.67 -9.79
C PHE A 427 15.58 -17.77 -10.33
N ALA A 428 16.58 -17.70 -9.45
CA ALA A 428 17.97 -17.77 -9.85
C ALA A 428 18.34 -19.11 -10.49
N LEU A 429 17.83 -20.23 -9.97
CA LEU A 429 18.07 -21.54 -10.55
C LEU A 429 17.39 -21.67 -11.92
N TYR A 430 16.14 -21.20 -12.05
CA TYR A 430 15.43 -21.17 -13.33
C TYR A 430 16.22 -20.38 -14.38
N MET A 431 16.62 -19.16 -14.05
CA MET A 431 17.42 -18.32 -14.95
C MET A 431 18.79 -18.93 -15.28
N ALA A 432 19.46 -19.53 -14.29
CA ALA A 432 20.73 -20.22 -14.49
C ALA A 432 20.60 -21.41 -15.45
N THR A 433 19.49 -22.16 -15.39
CA THR A 433 19.21 -23.28 -16.29
C THR A 433 18.90 -22.82 -17.72
N LEU A 434 18.09 -21.78 -17.88
CA LEU A 434 17.79 -21.20 -19.20
C LEU A 434 19.05 -20.69 -19.91
N MET A 435 19.98 -20.09 -19.14
CA MET A 435 21.22 -19.50 -19.66
C MET A 435 22.37 -20.52 -19.80
N GLY A 436 22.18 -21.78 -19.41
CA GLY A 436 23.22 -22.82 -19.50
C GLY A 436 24.44 -22.58 -18.59
N THR A 437 24.27 -21.88 -17.48
CA THR A 437 25.38 -21.54 -16.57
C THR A 437 25.78 -22.72 -15.67
N PRO A 438 27.08 -22.96 -15.41
CA PRO A 438 27.53 -24.08 -14.57
C PRO A 438 27.09 -23.92 -13.10
N THR A 439 26.63 -25.01 -12.48
CA THR A 439 26.13 -25.02 -11.10
C THR A 439 27.22 -25.16 -10.01
N THR A 440 28.49 -24.88 -10.31
CA THR A 440 29.58 -24.91 -9.30
C THR A 440 29.59 -23.62 -8.48
N LEU A 441 28.51 -23.42 -7.72
CA LEU A 441 28.18 -22.18 -7.00
C LEU A 441 28.49 -22.25 -5.51
N CYS A 442 28.30 -23.40 -4.86
CA CYS A 442 28.64 -23.58 -3.45
C CYS A 442 30.15 -23.59 -3.18
N ASP A 443 31.00 -23.70 -4.20
CA ASP A 443 32.43 -23.52 -4.01
C ASP A 443 32.79 -22.09 -3.59
N LEU A 444 31.92 -21.10 -3.87
CA LEU A 444 32.14 -19.68 -3.60
C LEU A 444 31.94 -19.30 -2.14
N VAL A 445 31.25 -20.13 -1.36
CA VAL A 445 31.02 -19.84 0.07
C VAL A 445 32.19 -20.34 0.93
N PRO A 446 32.35 -19.84 2.17
CA PRO A 446 33.38 -20.31 3.09
C PRO A 446 33.17 -21.78 3.44
N GLN A 447 34.24 -22.48 3.82
CA GLN A 447 34.20 -23.92 4.16
C GLN A 447 33.14 -24.27 5.22
N THR A 448 32.83 -23.34 6.13
CA THR A 448 31.80 -23.50 7.16
C THR A 448 30.37 -23.52 6.63
N GLU A 449 30.13 -23.06 5.40
CA GLU A 449 28.79 -22.91 4.79
C GLU A 449 28.56 -23.86 3.62
N ILE A 450 29.59 -24.56 3.13
CA ILE A 450 29.55 -25.40 1.91
C ILE A 450 28.46 -26.48 2.00
N ASP A 451 28.42 -27.27 3.08
CA ASP A 451 27.46 -28.36 3.24
C ASP A 451 26.01 -27.86 3.26
N ALA A 452 25.78 -26.73 3.93
CA ALA A 452 24.47 -26.10 3.99
C ALA A 452 24.04 -25.55 2.61
N CYS A 453 24.96 -24.92 1.88
CA CYS A 453 24.72 -24.46 0.51
C CYS A 453 24.32 -25.61 -0.42
N PHE A 454 25.05 -26.73 -0.40
CA PHE A 454 24.70 -27.90 -1.24
C PHE A 454 23.33 -28.48 -0.87
N GLY A 455 23.00 -28.51 0.42
CA GLY A 455 21.68 -28.91 0.91
C GLY A 455 20.55 -28.02 0.38
N LEU A 456 20.74 -26.69 0.40
CA LEU A 456 19.77 -25.72 -0.12
C LEU A 456 19.60 -25.83 -1.64
N LEU A 457 20.71 -25.91 -2.38
CA LEU A 457 20.69 -26.04 -3.83
C LEU A 457 19.93 -27.30 -4.27
N ARG A 458 20.17 -28.44 -3.60
CA ARG A 458 19.47 -29.70 -3.91
C ARG A 458 17.97 -29.58 -3.70
N ARG A 459 17.52 -29.04 -2.56
CA ARG A 459 16.08 -28.85 -2.30
C ARG A 459 15.43 -27.90 -3.30
N THR A 460 16.15 -26.85 -3.68
CA THR A 460 15.69 -25.86 -4.68
C THR A 460 15.53 -26.50 -6.05
N ALA A 461 16.48 -27.35 -6.46
CA ALA A 461 16.40 -28.09 -7.70
C ALA A 461 15.23 -29.09 -7.72
N ASP A 462 15.04 -29.83 -6.61
CA ASP A 462 13.92 -30.76 -6.45
C ASP A 462 12.57 -30.02 -6.54
N ALA A 463 12.47 -28.84 -5.91
CA ALA A 463 11.26 -28.00 -5.95
C ALA A 463 11.00 -27.44 -7.36
N LEU A 464 12.02 -26.91 -8.04
CA LEU A 464 11.90 -26.35 -9.38
C LEU A 464 11.44 -27.41 -10.39
N ALA A 465 11.93 -28.64 -10.27
CA ALA A 465 11.51 -29.76 -11.14
C ALA A 465 9.99 -30.04 -11.07
N THR A 466 9.34 -29.72 -9.96
CA THR A 466 7.89 -29.89 -9.78
C THR A 466 7.06 -28.66 -10.16
N ALA A 467 7.70 -27.52 -10.40
CA ALA A 467 7.07 -26.21 -10.54
C ALA A 467 7.45 -25.49 -11.84
N ILE A 468 7.84 -26.25 -12.88
CA ILE A 468 8.35 -25.72 -14.14
C ILE A 468 7.31 -24.75 -14.75
N PRO A 469 7.69 -23.50 -15.03
CA PRO A 469 6.84 -22.54 -15.72
C PRO A 469 6.46 -23.05 -17.12
N THR A 470 5.20 -22.87 -17.52
CA THR A 470 4.75 -23.22 -18.88
C THR A 470 5.14 -22.19 -19.95
N GLU A 471 5.67 -21.04 -19.56
CA GLU A 471 6.06 -19.96 -20.48
C GLU A 471 7.56 -19.61 -20.35
N GLU A 472 8.24 -19.53 -21.50
CA GLU A 472 9.62 -19.05 -21.60
C GLU A 472 9.63 -17.54 -21.40
N ALA A 473 10.37 -17.06 -20.39
CA ALA A 473 10.57 -15.63 -20.19
C ALA A 473 11.54 -15.10 -21.26
N ALA A 474 11.06 -14.28 -22.18
CA ALA A 474 11.89 -13.57 -23.14
C ALA A 474 12.55 -12.37 -22.45
N ILE A 475 13.71 -12.56 -21.81
CA ILE A 475 14.43 -11.48 -21.11
C ILE A 475 15.51 -10.92 -22.03
N ASN A 476 15.47 -9.61 -22.28
CA ASN A 476 16.54 -8.92 -22.97
C ASN A 476 17.72 -8.66 -22.01
N VAL A 477 18.67 -9.58 -21.95
CA VAL A 477 19.77 -9.60 -20.95
C VAL A 477 20.82 -8.51 -21.17
N THR A 478 20.84 -7.81 -22.31
CA THR A 478 21.97 -6.94 -22.69
C THR A 478 22.24 -5.83 -21.68
N THR A 479 21.21 -5.22 -21.08
CA THR A 479 21.35 -4.16 -20.07
C THR A 479 21.81 -4.67 -18.70
N LEU A 480 21.59 -5.95 -18.40
CA LEU A 480 21.96 -6.57 -17.12
C LEU A 480 23.45 -6.93 -17.04
N THR A 481 24.13 -7.06 -18.18
CA THR A 481 25.53 -7.53 -18.25
C THR A 481 26.57 -6.55 -17.70
N THR A 482 26.22 -5.27 -17.56
CA THR A 482 27.14 -4.22 -17.07
C THR A 482 27.10 -4.04 -15.56
N ILE A 483 26.12 -4.62 -14.88
CA ILE A 483 25.92 -4.46 -13.43
C ILE A 483 26.95 -5.30 -12.68
N SER A 484 27.56 -4.71 -11.65
CA SER A 484 28.68 -5.32 -10.93
C SER A 484 28.69 -5.02 -9.44
N ILE A 485 29.48 -5.82 -8.72
CA ILE A 485 29.95 -5.54 -7.36
C ILE A 485 31.28 -4.80 -7.50
N PHE A 486 31.42 -3.69 -6.77
CA PHE A 486 32.61 -2.84 -6.75
C PHE A 486 33.51 -3.23 -5.59
N GLN A 487 34.84 -3.24 -5.78
CA GLN A 487 35.82 -3.35 -4.70
C GLN A 487 37.05 -2.50 -4.99
N ILE A 488 37.63 -1.87 -3.97
CA ILE A 488 39.00 -1.36 -4.03
C ILE A 488 39.93 -2.42 -3.44
N VAL A 489 40.86 -2.91 -4.26
CA VAL A 489 41.72 -4.06 -3.95
C VAL A 489 43.18 -3.66 -4.08
N ARG A 490 44.01 -4.13 -3.15
CA ARG A 490 45.46 -4.11 -3.30
C ARG A 490 45.95 -5.45 -3.83
N ARG A 491 46.50 -5.43 -5.04
CA ARG A 491 47.10 -6.59 -5.71
C ARG A 491 48.55 -6.27 -6.03
N ASN A 492 49.49 -7.14 -5.63
CA ASN A 492 50.92 -6.97 -5.88
C ASN A 492 51.49 -5.61 -5.45
N GLY A 493 50.94 -5.00 -4.38
CA GLY A 493 51.38 -3.70 -3.85
C GLY A 493 50.70 -2.48 -4.48
N SER A 494 50.00 -2.61 -5.62
CA SER A 494 49.21 -1.52 -6.23
C SER A 494 47.75 -1.59 -5.77
N LEU A 495 47.19 -0.43 -5.41
CA LEU A 495 45.77 -0.27 -5.10
C LEU A 495 45.01 0.09 -6.39
N GLY A 496 43.84 -0.52 -6.62
CA GLY A 496 43.02 -0.24 -7.79
C GLY A 496 41.56 -0.66 -7.59
N ILE A 497 40.68 -0.18 -8.47
CA ILE A 497 39.28 -0.59 -8.52
C ILE A 497 39.19 -1.90 -9.32
N GLU A 498 38.58 -2.92 -8.72
CA GLU A 498 38.21 -4.16 -9.39
C GLU A 498 36.68 -4.34 -9.31
N THR A 499 36.08 -4.95 -10.33
CA THR A 499 34.63 -5.22 -10.35
C THR A 499 34.32 -6.68 -10.66
N GLN A 500 33.26 -7.21 -10.05
CA GLN A 500 32.69 -8.52 -10.37
C GLN A 500 31.33 -8.32 -11.03
N ARG A 501 31.22 -8.63 -12.33
CA ARG A 501 29.93 -8.61 -13.02
C ARG A 501 28.98 -9.65 -12.41
N LEU A 502 27.72 -9.26 -12.21
CA LEU A 502 26.73 -10.13 -11.58
C LEU A 502 26.45 -11.38 -12.42
N LEU A 503 26.33 -11.21 -13.74
CA LEU A 503 26.02 -12.27 -14.69
C LEU A 503 27.24 -12.95 -15.30
N ASP A 504 28.43 -12.78 -14.71
CA ASP A 504 29.60 -13.59 -15.07
C ASP A 504 29.30 -15.08 -14.82
N PRO A 505 29.64 -16.02 -15.72
CA PRO A 505 29.32 -17.44 -15.54
C PRO A 505 29.80 -18.04 -14.22
N SER A 506 30.84 -17.49 -13.60
CA SER A 506 31.35 -17.95 -12.31
C SER A 506 30.55 -17.44 -11.11
N PHE A 507 29.66 -16.46 -11.27
CA PHE A 507 28.88 -15.82 -10.18
C PHE A 507 27.38 -15.67 -10.49
N ALA A 508 26.95 -15.97 -11.72
CA ALA A 508 25.63 -15.68 -12.27
C ALA A 508 24.44 -16.15 -11.41
N PHE A 509 24.55 -17.27 -10.71
CA PHE A 509 23.50 -17.73 -9.81
C PHE A 509 23.19 -16.70 -8.72
N PHE A 510 24.22 -16.25 -8.01
CA PHE A 510 24.10 -15.20 -7.00
C PHE A 510 23.71 -13.86 -7.62
N GLY A 511 24.20 -13.57 -8.83
CA GLY A 511 23.78 -12.42 -9.61
C GLY A 511 22.27 -12.38 -9.91
N TRP A 512 21.67 -13.51 -10.31
CA TRP A 512 20.24 -13.59 -10.57
C TRP A 512 19.39 -13.43 -9.30
N MET A 513 19.87 -13.91 -8.15
CA MET A 513 19.23 -13.60 -6.88
C MET A 513 19.20 -12.09 -6.63
N SER A 514 20.35 -11.43 -6.81
CA SER A 514 20.45 -9.98 -6.59
C SER A 514 19.65 -9.16 -7.62
N ILE A 515 19.48 -9.64 -8.85
CA ILE A 515 18.62 -9.02 -9.87
C ILE A 515 17.14 -9.11 -9.49
N TYR A 516 16.67 -10.26 -8.96
CA TYR A 516 15.30 -10.37 -8.45
C TYR A 516 15.08 -9.40 -7.29
N GLU A 517 16.05 -9.33 -6.37
CA GLU A 517 16.05 -8.38 -5.25
C GLU A 517 15.96 -6.93 -5.71
N TRP A 518 16.72 -6.55 -6.75
CA TRP A 518 16.63 -5.23 -7.37
C TRP A 518 15.23 -4.95 -7.93
N ALA A 519 14.66 -5.92 -8.63
CA ALA A 519 13.35 -5.78 -9.22
C ALA A 519 12.20 -5.74 -8.19
N MET A 520 12.44 -6.22 -6.96
CA MET A 520 11.52 -6.08 -5.83
C MET A 520 11.79 -4.85 -4.94
N ASN A 521 12.71 -3.97 -5.35
CA ASN A 521 13.17 -2.81 -4.58
C ASN A 521 13.83 -3.20 -3.23
N THR A 522 14.39 -4.40 -3.08
CA THR A 522 15.20 -4.74 -1.89
C THR A 522 16.66 -4.32 -2.09
N ARG A 523 17.11 -4.26 -3.34
CA ARG A 523 18.38 -3.66 -3.79
C ARG A 523 18.12 -2.54 -4.79
N GLU A 524 19.16 -1.78 -5.07
CA GLU A 524 19.19 -0.71 -6.05
C GLU A 524 20.42 -0.86 -6.94
N VAL A 525 20.39 -0.22 -8.10
CA VAL A 525 21.55 -0.13 -8.97
C VAL A 525 21.79 1.34 -9.27
N ILE A 526 22.98 1.81 -8.91
CA ILE A 526 23.41 3.18 -9.15
C ILE A 526 24.57 3.17 -10.14
N LEU A 527 24.42 3.92 -11.22
CA LEU A 527 25.49 4.19 -12.17
C LEU A 527 26.30 5.38 -11.66
N PHE A 528 27.56 5.16 -11.32
CA PHE A 528 28.53 6.23 -11.06
C PHE A 528 29.22 6.57 -12.38
N ASP A 529 28.76 7.61 -13.07
CA ASP A 529 29.31 8.01 -14.37
C ASP A 529 30.36 9.13 -14.19
N GLY A 530 31.63 8.74 -14.22
CA GLY A 530 32.76 9.63 -13.99
C GLY A 530 33.40 10.16 -15.28
N ASP A 531 34.49 10.90 -15.10
CA ASP A 531 35.26 11.50 -16.21
C ASP A 531 36.21 10.52 -16.89
N ILE A 532 36.49 9.37 -16.27
CA ILE A 532 37.46 8.39 -16.74
C ILE A 532 36.75 7.07 -17.07
N GLU A 533 36.09 6.46 -16.08
CA GLU A 533 35.26 5.26 -16.24
C GLU A 533 33.87 5.46 -15.64
N SER A 534 32.97 4.51 -15.91
CA SER A 534 31.63 4.45 -15.32
C SER A 534 31.41 3.08 -14.68
N TYR A 535 30.85 3.04 -13.48
CA TYR A 535 30.56 1.78 -12.77
C TYR A 535 29.07 1.69 -12.41
N ALA A 536 28.38 0.66 -12.91
CA ALA A 536 27.04 0.31 -12.46
C ALA A 536 27.14 -0.63 -11.25
N VAL A 537 26.91 -0.08 -10.07
CA VAL A 537 27.11 -0.77 -8.79
C VAL A 537 25.77 -1.13 -8.18
N MET A 538 25.60 -2.41 -7.87
CA MET A 538 24.42 -2.90 -7.15
C MET A 538 24.60 -2.72 -5.64
N THR A 539 23.56 -2.27 -4.94
CA THR A 539 23.63 -2.10 -3.49
C THR A 539 23.54 -3.43 -2.73
N TYR A 540 23.85 -3.42 -1.43
CA TYR A 540 23.39 -4.49 -0.54
C TYR A 540 21.87 -4.50 -0.40
N ALA A 541 21.33 -5.63 0.08
CA ALA A 541 19.90 -5.77 0.35
C ALA A 541 19.52 -5.05 1.65
N TYR A 542 18.59 -4.10 1.57
CA TYR A 542 18.15 -3.33 2.73
C TYR A 542 17.19 -4.14 3.61
N ALA A 543 17.29 -3.97 4.93
CA ALA A 543 16.32 -4.52 5.85
C ALA A 543 14.93 -3.85 5.65
N PRO A 544 13.83 -4.62 5.56
CA PRO A 544 12.50 -4.06 5.41
C PRO A 544 12.07 -3.34 6.69
N LEU A 545 11.40 -2.19 6.53
CA LEU A 545 10.78 -1.45 7.63
C LEU A 545 9.43 -2.08 7.99
N PRO A 546 8.99 -1.97 9.26
CA PRO A 546 7.69 -2.48 9.68
C PRO A 546 6.54 -1.75 8.96
N LEU A 547 5.44 -2.46 8.69
CA LEU A 547 4.22 -1.84 8.19
C LEU A 547 3.64 -0.85 9.21
N PRO A 548 2.97 0.23 8.76
CA PRO A 548 2.28 1.14 9.65
C PRO A 548 1.17 0.42 10.43
N ALA A 549 1.07 0.71 11.73
CA ALA A 549 0.00 0.19 12.56
C ALA A 549 -1.33 0.87 12.21
N TYR A 550 -2.38 0.08 11.99
CA TYR A 550 -3.74 0.61 11.88
C TYR A 550 -4.35 0.75 13.27
N THR A 551 -4.87 1.93 13.60
CA THR A 551 -5.65 2.16 14.81
C THR A 551 -7.12 2.26 14.45
N VAL A 552 -7.97 1.52 15.17
CA VAL A 552 -9.42 1.58 14.96
C VAL A 552 -9.94 2.91 15.48
N LEU A 553 -10.30 3.81 14.56
CA LEU A 553 -11.00 5.06 14.85
C LEU A 553 -12.52 4.85 14.85
N SER A 554 -13.02 3.80 15.53
CA SER A 554 -14.42 3.37 15.40
C SER A 554 -15.41 4.39 15.96
N ARG A 555 -16.39 4.80 15.14
CA ARG A 555 -17.61 5.47 15.63
C ARG A 555 -18.91 4.76 15.24
N LEU A 556 -19.03 4.17 14.05
CA LEU A 556 -20.33 3.70 13.54
C LEU A 556 -20.57 2.20 13.77
N GLY A 557 -19.63 1.34 13.38
CA GLY A 557 -19.80 -0.12 13.50
C GLY A 557 -20.07 -0.56 14.94
N VAL A 558 -19.24 -0.09 15.87
CA VAL A 558 -19.38 -0.38 17.30
C VAL A 558 -20.68 0.18 17.88
N TYR A 559 -21.12 1.36 17.45
CA TYR A 559 -22.41 1.93 17.89
C TYR A 559 -23.60 1.07 17.44
N LEU A 560 -23.60 0.62 16.18
CA LEU A 560 -24.62 -0.28 15.65
C LEU A 560 -24.66 -1.62 16.39
N TRP A 561 -23.49 -2.15 16.76
CA TRP A 561 -23.40 -3.36 17.55
C TRP A 561 -23.95 -3.18 18.97
N TYR A 562 -23.54 -2.13 19.70
CA TYR A 562 -24.09 -1.84 21.04
C TYR A 562 -25.61 -1.58 21.00
N GLY A 563 -26.10 -0.86 19.98
CA GLY A 563 -27.54 -0.69 19.78
C GLY A 563 -28.25 -2.03 19.59
N SER A 564 -27.64 -2.95 18.85
CA SER A 564 -28.16 -4.31 18.67
C SER A 564 -28.17 -5.11 19.96
N VAL A 565 -27.15 -4.97 20.82
CA VAL A 565 -27.08 -5.59 22.16
C VAL A 565 -28.24 -5.11 23.04
N VAL A 566 -28.52 -3.81 23.05
CA VAL A 566 -29.65 -3.24 23.80
C VAL A 566 -30.98 -3.84 23.31
N VAL A 567 -31.18 -3.94 22.00
CA VAL A 567 -32.38 -4.55 21.41
C VAL A 567 -32.55 -6.00 21.85
N SER A 568 -31.51 -6.83 21.75
CA SER A 568 -31.56 -8.23 22.21
C SER A 568 -31.78 -8.34 23.72
N GLY A 569 -31.11 -7.50 24.52
CA GLY A 569 -31.21 -7.54 25.98
C GLY A 569 -32.62 -7.21 26.48
N VAL A 570 -33.26 -6.18 25.91
CA VAL A 570 -34.65 -5.84 26.21
C VAL A 570 -35.60 -6.93 25.73
N ALA A 571 -35.41 -7.48 24.53
CA ALA A 571 -36.23 -8.58 24.03
C ALA A 571 -36.12 -9.83 24.93
N LEU A 572 -34.92 -10.14 25.43
CA LEU A 572 -34.69 -11.22 26.39
C LEU A 572 -35.40 -10.96 27.72
N ALA A 573 -35.27 -9.75 28.28
CA ALA A 573 -35.93 -9.39 29.53
C ALA A 573 -37.47 -9.49 29.42
N VAL A 574 -38.04 -8.96 28.33
CA VAL A 574 -39.48 -9.05 28.05
C VAL A 574 -39.90 -10.51 27.84
N GLY A 575 -39.11 -11.31 27.12
CA GLY A 575 -39.38 -12.72 26.90
C GLY A 575 -39.41 -13.53 28.20
N LEU A 576 -38.41 -13.35 29.06
CA LEU A 576 -38.35 -13.98 30.39
C LEU A 576 -39.53 -13.54 31.27
N PHE A 577 -39.89 -12.26 31.21
CA PHE A 577 -41.05 -11.74 31.95
C PHE A 577 -42.37 -12.37 31.48
N VAL A 578 -42.58 -12.48 30.16
CA VAL A 578 -43.77 -13.13 29.59
C VAL A 578 -43.82 -14.62 29.95
N LEU A 579 -42.69 -15.32 29.91
CA LEU A 579 -42.60 -16.74 30.33
C LEU A 579 -42.92 -16.90 31.81
N TRP A 580 -42.35 -16.05 32.67
CA TRP A 580 -42.66 -16.04 34.11
C TRP A 580 -44.16 -15.82 34.35
N LEU A 581 -44.79 -14.86 33.65
CA LEU A 581 -46.23 -14.62 33.72
C LEU A 581 -47.08 -15.80 33.23
N CYS A 582 -46.57 -16.62 32.32
CA CYS A 582 -47.27 -17.82 31.86
C CYS A 582 -47.20 -18.96 32.87
N VAL A 583 -46.10 -19.07 33.64
CA VAL A 583 -45.96 -20.05 34.72
C VAL A 583 -46.72 -19.60 35.98
N ALA A 584 -46.69 -18.31 36.29
CA ALA A 584 -47.24 -17.77 37.54
C ALA A 584 -48.77 -17.57 37.54
N ARG A 585 -49.44 -17.63 36.38
CA ARG A 585 -50.90 -17.41 36.25
C ARG A 585 -51.64 -18.71 35.90
N ALA A 586 -52.89 -18.81 36.35
CA ALA A 586 -53.81 -19.92 36.05
C ALA A 586 -54.05 -20.12 34.53
N PRO A 587 -54.42 -21.33 34.06
CA PRO A 587 -54.63 -21.63 32.64
C PRO A 587 -55.62 -20.64 31.99
N ARG A 588 -55.19 -20.06 30.87
CA ARG A 588 -55.95 -19.02 30.15
C ARG A 588 -57.07 -19.62 29.29
N SER A 589 -58.07 -18.80 29.02
CA SER A 589 -59.24 -19.13 28.17
C SER A 589 -58.97 -19.00 26.66
N SER A 590 -57.84 -18.41 26.25
CA SER A 590 -57.45 -18.18 24.85
C SER A 590 -55.96 -18.51 24.65
N PRO A 591 -55.56 -19.10 23.50
CA PRO A 591 -54.16 -19.38 23.20
C PRO A 591 -53.34 -18.08 23.05
N THR A 592 -52.16 -18.07 23.63
CA THR A 592 -51.26 -16.91 23.58
C THR A 592 -50.67 -16.77 22.16
N PRO A 593 -50.65 -15.57 21.55
CA PRO A 593 -50.15 -15.35 20.19
C PRO A 593 -48.61 -15.33 20.12
N TRP A 594 -47.96 -16.42 20.54
CA TRP A 594 -46.50 -16.53 20.67
C TRP A 594 -45.70 -16.15 19.41
N PHE A 595 -46.20 -16.51 18.22
CA PHE A 595 -45.52 -16.23 16.96
C PHE A 595 -45.40 -14.74 16.63
N TYR A 596 -46.22 -13.89 17.25
CA TYR A 596 -46.17 -12.42 17.09
C TYR A 596 -45.25 -11.72 18.09
N PHE A 597 -44.57 -12.47 18.97
CA PHE A 597 -43.72 -11.93 20.04
C PHE A 597 -42.79 -10.81 19.58
N HIS A 598 -41.92 -11.06 18.60
CA HIS A 598 -40.94 -10.06 18.13
C HIS A 598 -41.59 -8.80 17.56
N ARG A 599 -42.74 -8.94 16.89
CA ARG A 599 -43.50 -7.83 16.31
C ARG A 599 -44.15 -6.96 17.38
N LEU A 600 -44.70 -7.59 18.43
CA LEU A 600 -45.31 -6.87 19.56
C LEU A 600 -44.25 -6.23 20.46
N THR A 601 -43.20 -6.97 20.78
CA THR A 601 -42.10 -6.49 21.63
C THR A 601 -41.36 -5.32 20.99
N SER A 602 -41.11 -5.36 19.67
CA SER A 602 -40.46 -4.24 18.98
C SER A 602 -41.32 -2.98 18.89
N ALA A 603 -42.63 -3.10 18.72
CA ALA A 603 -43.51 -1.95 18.66
C ALA A 603 -43.78 -1.30 20.03
N ALA A 604 -43.81 -2.10 21.11
CA ALA A 604 -44.21 -1.62 22.43
C ALA A 604 -43.05 -1.29 23.39
N TRP A 605 -41.94 -2.01 23.30
CA TRP A 605 -40.85 -1.95 24.29
C TRP A 605 -39.51 -1.45 23.74
N LEU A 606 -39.36 -1.37 22.43
CA LEU A 606 -38.10 -1.00 21.78
C LEU A 606 -38.21 0.32 21.03
N ASN A 607 -37.14 1.12 21.07
CA ASN A 607 -37.06 2.32 20.24
C ASN A 607 -36.93 1.92 18.76
N ARG A 608 -37.82 2.44 17.91
CA ARG A 608 -37.84 2.15 16.47
C ARG A 608 -36.50 2.43 15.77
N GLY A 609 -35.78 3.46 16.19
CA GLY A 609 -34.44 3.80 15.68
C GLY A 609 -33.38 2.75 16.03
N LEU A 610 -33.39 2.20 17.24
CA LEU A 610 -32.48 1.11 17.63
C LEU A 610 -32.81 -0.20 16.91
N VAL A 611 -34.09 -0.51 16.72
CA VAL A 611 -34.54 -1.68 15.95
C VAL A 611 -34.14 -1.55 14.48
N MET A 612 -34.33 -0.37 13.89
CA MET A 612 -33.85 -0.05 12.54
C MET A 612 -32.32 -0.18 12.48
N GLY A 613 -31.59 0.36 13.47
CA GLY A 613 -30.15 0.26 13.57
C GLY A 613 -29.65 -1.19 13.57
N ARG A 614 -30.31 -2.08 14.32
CA ARG A 614 -30.01 -3.53 14.31
C ARG A 614 -30.22 -4.14 12.93
N GLY A 615 -31.34 -3.82 12.27
CA GLY A 615 -31.61 -4.31 10.92
C GLY A 615 -30.59 -3.81 9.90
N VAL A 616 -30.18 -2.54 10.01
CA VAL A 616 -29.11 -1.95 9.20
C VAL A 616 -27.76 -2.62 9.48
N ALA A 617 -27.44 -2.91 10.74
CA ALA A 617 -26.22 -3.61 11.12
C ALA A 617 -26.12 -4.99 10.43
N ALA A 618 -27.21 -5.75 10.45
CA ALA A 618 -27.32 -7.03 9.75
C ALA A 618 -27.18 -6.86 8.22
N LEU A 619 -27.80 -5.83 7.66
CA LEU A 619 -27.75 -5.53 6.23
C LEU A 619 -26.34 -5.18 5.77
N LEU A 620 -25.60 -4.41 6.57
CA LEU A 620 -24.20 -4.10 6.33
C LEU A 620 -23.33 -5.35 6.39
N CYS A 621 -23.60 -6.28 7.32
CA CYS A 621 -22.94 -7.57 7.35
C CYS A 621 -23.19 -8.35 6.05
N LEU A 622 -24.44 -8.49 5.60
CA LEU A 622 -24.77 -9.20 4.34
C LEU A 622 -24.22 -8.51 3.09
N SER A 623 -24.05 -7.18 3.13
CA SER A 623 -23.58 -6.38 1.99
C SER A 623 -22.06 -6.16 1.99
N SER A 624 -21.33 -6.79 2.91
CA SER A 624 -19.87 -6.76 3.00
C SER A 624 -19.27 -8.13 2.65
N GLY A 625 -18.10 -8.11 2.04
CA GLY A 625 -17.31 -9.30 1.70
C GLY A 625 -16.66 -9.94 2.93
N THR A 626 -16.20 -11.17 2.78
CA THR A 626 -15.72 -12.03 3.87
C THR A 626 -14.31 -12.57 3.63
N LEU A 627 -13.47 -11.78 2.96
CA LEU A 627 -12.08 -12.16 2.72
C LEU A 627 -11.31 -12.21 4.04
N GLN A 628 -10.60 -13.31 4.30
CA GLN A 628 -9.77 -13.48 5.48
C GLN A 628 -8.37 -13.96 5.11
N PRO A 629 -7.32 -13.51 5.82
CA PRO A 629 -5.99 -14.05 5.66
C PRO A 629 -5.89 -15.39 6.40
N LEU A 630 -5.33 -16.38 5.74
CA LEU A 630 -4.90 -17.64 6.34
C LEU A 630 -3.38 -17.61 6.47
N VAL A 631 -2.91 -17.43 7.70
CA VAL A 631 -1.49 -17.49 8.04
C VAL A 631 -1.14 -18.91 8.44
N THR A 632 -0.14 -19.50 7.78
CA THR A 632 0.41 -20.80 8.16
C THR A 632 1.87 -20.61 8.56
N ALA A 633 2.26 -21.12 9.73
CA ALA A 633 3.59 -20.95 10.30
C ALA A 633 4.74 -21.40 9.37
N SER A 634 4.49 -22.37 8.48
CA SER A 634 5.46 -22.86 7.49
C SER A 634 5.24 -22.33 6.06
N ARG A 635 4.08 -21.73 5.75
CA ARG A 635 3.66 -21.42 4.36
C ARG A 635 3.47 -19.93 4.07
N GLY A 636 3.57 -19.08 5.10
CA GLY A 636 3.25 -17.66 4.99
C GLY A 636 1.74 -17.40 4.90
N THR A 637 1.33 -16.38 4.16
CA THR A 637 -0.05 -15.86 4.16
C THR A 637 -0.71 -16.01 2.80
N LYS A 638 -1.95 -16.52 2.78
CA LYS A 638 -2.83 -16.56 1.60
C LYS A 638 -4.20 -16.00 1.97
N PHE A 639 -4.95 -15.47 1.01
CA PHE A 639 -6.33 -15.03 1.28
C PHE A 639 -7.34 -16.11 0.87
N LEU A 640 -8.37 -16.28 1.69
CA LEU A 640 -9.49 -17.17 1.39
C LEU A 640 -10.79 -16.39 1.46
N ALA A 641 -11.70 -16.71 0.54
CA ALA A 641 -13.07 -16.25 0.61
C ALA A 641 -13.75 -16.97 1.78
N GLY A 642 -14.09 -16.23 2.84
CA GLY A 642 -14.85 -16.78 3.97
C GLY A 642 -16.30 -17.01 3.56
N ALA A 643 -16.64 -18.12 2.95
CA ALA A 643 -18.03 -18.41 2.61
C ALA A 643 -18.90 -18.43 3.89
N ARG A 644 -19.91 -17.56 3.96
CA ARG A 644 -20.92 -17.63 5.04
C ARG A 644 -21.71 -18.92 4.84
N SER A 645 -21.90 -19.68 5.92
CA SER A 645 -22.78 -20.85 5.85
C SER A 645 -24.23 -20.39 5.66
N VAL A 646 -25.05 -21.23 5.03
CA VAL A 646 -26.48 -20.96 4.82
C VAL A 646 -27.19 -20.61 6.14
N VAL A 647 -26.75 -21.21 7.25
CA VAL A 647 -27.27 -20.91 8.60
C VAL A 647 -26.94 -19.49 9.03
N VAL A 648 -25.67 -19.06 8.88
CA VAL A 648 -25.25 -17.69 9.23
C VAL A 648 -25.97 -16.66 8.38
N SER A 649 -26.05 -16.90 7.06
CA SER A 649 -26.81 -16.06 6.14
C SER A 649 -28.29 -15.97 6.53
N GLY A 650 -28.90 -17.09 6.94
CA GLY A 650 -30.30 -17.14 7.37
C GLY A 650 -30.55 -16.34 8.65
N ILE A 651 -29.63 -16.41 9.62
CA ILE A 651 -29.73 -15.65 10.87
C ILE A 651 -29.61 -14.14 10.60
N LEU A 652 -28.62 -13.73 9.80
CA LEU A 652 -28.42 -12.32 9.44
C LEU A 652 -29.56 -11.78 8.58
N ALA A 653 -30.06 -12.56 7.62
CA ALA A 653 -31.26 -12.22 6.85
C ALA A 653 -32.48 -12.05 7.76
N GLY A 654 -32.57 -12.86 8.82
CA GLY A 654 -33.57 -12.74 9.87
C GLY A 654 -33.50 -11.38 10.56
N ASP A 655 -32.32 -10.93 10.98
CA ASP A 655 -32.17 -9.61 11.60
C ASP A 655 -32.40 -8.45 10.62
N VAL A 656 -32.14 -8.60 9.31
CA VAL A 656 -32.54 -7.58 8.32
C VAL A 656 -34.06 -7.34 8.33
N THR A 657 -34.87 -8.34 8.65
CA THR A 657 -36.33 -8.17 8.74
C THR A 657 -36.80 -7.24 9.85
N TRP A 658 -35.94 -6.84 10.80
CA TRP A 658 -36.27 -5.77 11.76
C TRP A 658 -36.60 -4.45 11.05
N ILE A 659 -35.95 -4.16 9.92
CA ILE A 659 -36.29 -3.01 9.06
C ILE A 659 -37.76 -3.11 8.62
N LEU A 660 -38.17 -4.29 8.18
CA LEU A 660 -39.52 -4.56 7.70
C LEU A 660 -40.57 -4.35 8.81
N TYR A 661 -40.29 -4.75 10.05
CA TYR A 661 -41.18 -4.50 11.18
C TYR A 661 -41.37 -3.02 11.47
N VAL A 662 -40.29 -2.23 11.42
CA VAL A 662 -40.39 -0.77 11.60
C VAL A 662 -41.20 -0.13 10.48
N LEU A 663 -40.98 -0.53 9.22
CA LEU A 663 -41.76 -0.04 8.08
C LEU A 663 -43.25 -0.37 8.20
N GLN A 664 -43.57 -1.60 8.61
CA GLN A 664 -44.96 -2.03 8.80
C GLN A 664 -45.63 -1.30 9.97
N ASP A 665 -44.91 -1.00 11.06
CA ASP A 665 -45.44 -0.24 12.20
C ASP A 665 -45.70 1.24 11.84
N ILE A 666 -44.80 1.86 11.06
CA ILE A 666 -44.99 3.24 10.55
C ILE A 666 -46.19 3.32 9.60
N LEU A 667 -46.37 2.31 8.75
CA LEU A 667 -47.42 2.30 7.73
C LEU A 667 -48.76 1.73 8.23
N LEU A 668 -48.79 1.18 9.44
CA LEU A 668 -49.98 0.58 10.05
C LEU A 668 -51.22 1.50 10.06
N PRO A 669 -51.11 2.84 10.29
CA PRO A 669 -52.25 3.75 10.21
C PRO A 669 -52.94 3.78 8.83
N PHE A 670 -52.20 3.47 7.75
CA PHE A 670 -52.74 3.43 6.38
C PHE A 670 -53.34 2.07 6.02
N THR A 671 -53.25 1.09 6.93
CA THR A 671 -53.81 -0.26 6.82
C THR A 671 -54.58 -0.65 8.09
N PRO A 672 -55.71 0.01 8.40
CA PRO A 672 -56.48 -0.24 9.62
C PRO A 672 -57.06 -1.67 9.72
N HIS A 673 -57.02 -2.45 8.63
CA HIS A 673 -57.55 -3.81 8.55
C HIS A 673 -56.52 -4.83 8.05
N SER A 674 -55.22 -4.59 8.28
CA SER A 674 -54.18 -5.56 7.90
C SER A 674 -54.33 -6.86 8.70
N ASP A 675 -54.45 -8.00 8.02
CA ASP A 675 -54.39 -9.33 8.65
C ASP A 675 -52.95 -9.64 9.10
N GLY A 676 -52.78 -10.04 10.37
CA GLY A 676 -51.48 -10.44 10.92
C GLY A 676 -50.84 -11.62 10.20
N ASN A 677 -51.66 -12.51 9.63
CA ASN A 677 -51.17 -13.66 8.86
C ASN A 677 -50.54 -13.22 7.53
N MET A 678 -51.12 -12.21 6.87
CA MET A 678 -50.58 -11.62 5.64
C MET A 678 -49.21 -10.98 5.90
N ALA A 679 -49.13 -10.19 6.96
CA ALA A 679 -47.89 -9.49 7.30
C ALA A 679 -46.76 -10.47 7.71
N SER A 680 -47.10 -11.60 8.33
CA SER A 680 -46.15 -12.68 8.66
C SER A 680 -45.68 -13.42 7.41
N SER A 681 -46.57 -13.70 6.46
CA SER A 681 -46.22 -14.31 5.16
C SER A 681 -45.28 -13.42 4.35
N CYS A 682 -45.50 -12.11 4.37
CA CYS A 682 -44.62 -11.14 3.70
C CYS A 682 -43.23 -11.08 4.34
N THR A 683 -43.13 -11.15 5.68
CA THR A 683 -41.84 -11.25 6.37
C THR A 683 -41.10 -12.54 6.02
N LEU A 684 -41.81 -13.68 5.94
CA LEU A 684 -41.21 -14.95 5.56
C LEU A 684 -40.68 -14.92 4.11
N LEU A 685 -41.44 -14.35 3.17
CA LEU A 685 -41.00 -14.19 1.78
C LEU A 685 -39.80 -13.25 1.67
N ALA A 686 -39.81 -12.13 2.39
CA ALA A 686 -38.67 -11.22 2.45
C ALA A 686 -37.43 -11.94 2.99
N TRP A 687 -37.56 -12.65 4.11
CA TRP A 687 -36.47 -13.43 4.69
C TRP A 687 -35.90 -14.46 3.72
N LEU A 688 -36.76 -15.25 3.07
CA LEU A 688 -36.34 -16.26 2.10
C LEU A 688 -35.63 -15.62 0.90
N SER A 689 -36.14 -14.50 0.39
CA SER A 689 -35.51 -13.77 -0.71
C SER A 689 -34.12 -13.24 -0.35
N LEU A 690 -33.94 -12.69 0.85
CA LEU A 690 -32.65 -12.20 1.35
C LEU A 690 -31.64 -13.33 1.50
N LEU A 691 -32.08 -14.48 2.03
CA LEU A 691 -31.26 -15.68 2.17
C LEU A 691 -30.80 -16.19 0.79
N VAL A 692 -31.72 -16.32 -0.17
CA VAL A 692 -31.41 -16.80 -1.52
C VAL A 692 -30.43 -15.85 -2.21
N VAL A 693 -30.65 -14.53 -2.12
CA VAL A 693 -29.74 -13.54 -2.71
C VAL A 693 -28.35 -13.59 -2.09
N ASP A 694 -28.24 -13.73 -0.76
CA ASP A 694 -26.93 -13.80 -0.10
C ASP A 694 -26.14 -15.05 -0.48
N VAL A 695 -26.81 -16.20 -0.55
CA VAL A 695 -26.18 -17.47 -0.89
C VAL A 695 -25.85 -17.55 -2.39
N ALA A 696 -26.75 -17.09 -3.27
CA ALA A 696 -26.56 -17.18 -4.71
C ALA A 696 -25.61 -16.11 -5.28
N ALA A 697 -25.51 -14.94 -4.62
CA ALA A 697 -24.70 -13.82 -5.08
C ALA A 697 -23.92 -13.15 -3.92
N PRO A 698 -22.92 -13.84 -3.34
CA PRO A 698 -22.08 -13.27 -2.28
C PRO A 698 -21.28 -12.06 -2.79
N ILE A 699 -21.04 -11.09 -1.91
CA ILE A 699 -20.20 -9.93 -2.23
C ILE A 699 -18.74 -10.37 -2.37
N LYS A 700 -18.16 -10.09 -3.54
CA LYS A 700 -16.74 -10.28 -3.83
C LYS A 700 -15.97 -9.00 -3.49
N VAL A 701 -14.75 -9.16 -3.00
CA VAL A 701 -13.81 -8.06 -2.79
C VAL A 701 -13.12 -7.77 -4.11
N THR A 702 -13.09 -6.52 -4.53
CA THR A 702 -12.41 -6.11 -5.76
C THR A 702 -11.29 -5.13 -5.44
N THR A 703 -10.10 -5.39 -5.95
CA THR A 703 -8.92 -4.56 -5.78
C THR A 703 -8.40 -4.06 -7.11
N HIS A 704 -8.22 -2.75 -7.20
CA HIS A 704 -7.62 -2.07 -8.34
C HIS A 704 -6.43 -1.24 -7.86
N LEU A 705 -5.25 -1.47 -8.41
CA LEU A 705 -4.08 -0.64 -8.13
C LEU A 705 -3.92 0.42 -9.23
N HIS A 706 -3.63 1.63 -8.77
CA HIS A 706 -3.27 2.77 -9.60
C HIS A 706 -2.52 3.76 -8.71
N ARG A 707 -1.26 4.03 -9.01
CA ARG A 707 -0.40 4.92 -8.24
C ARG A 707 -0.56 6.37 -8.68
N SER A 708 -0.82 7.25 -7.73
CA SER A 708 -0.76 8.70 -7.90
C SER A 708 0.04 9.29 -6.76
N CYS A 709 1.18 9.89 -7.06
CA CYS A 709 2.10 10.47 -6.07
C CYS A 709 2.28 11.98 -6.26
N LEU A 710 2.46 12.68 -5.15
CA LEU A 710 2.87 14.07 -5.08
C LEU A 710 4.19 14.14 -4.32
N SER A 711 5.14 14.92 -4.84
CA SER A 711 6.40 15.24 -4.16
C SER A 711 6.31 16.59 -3.45
N GLU A 712 6.81 16.63 -2.23
CA GLU A 712 7.04 17.85 -1.43
C GLU A 712 8.56 18.06 -1.29
N ASN A 713 9.03 19.25 -1.65
CA ASN A 713 10.45 19.59 -1.70
C ASN A 713 11.30 18.56 -2.46
N LEU A 714 10.81 18.09 -3.62
CA LEU A 714 11.47 17.10 -4.48
C LEU A 714 11.82 15.79 -3.75
N ASP A 715 13.04 15.70 -3.22
CA ASP A 715 13.64 14.51 -2.59
C ASP A 715 13.42 14.44 -1.07
N SER A 716 12.54 15.27 -0.51
CA SER A 716 12.26 15.26 0.94
C SER A 716 11.13 14.31 1.34
N MET A 717 9.93 14.48 0.77
CA MET A 717 8.74 13.73 1.20
C MET A 717 7.81 13.41 0.02
N LEU A 718 7.28 12.20 -0.01
CA LEU A 718 6.35 11.72 -1.02
C LEU A 718 5.00 11.34 -0.39
N HIS A 719 3.90 11.74 -1.02
CA HIS A 719 2.55 11.38 -0.63
C HIS A 719 1.85 10.65 -1.78
N CYS A 720 1.47 9.39 -1.58
CA CYS A 720 0.92 8.53 -2.61
C CYS A 720 -0.44 7.92 -2.23
N VAL A 721 -1.32 7.83 -3.21
CA VAL A 721 -2.55 7.02 -3.16
C VAL A 721 -2.46 5.99 -4.28
N SER A 722 -2.45 4.71 -3.92
CA SER A 722 -1.96 3.66 -4.84
C SER A 722 -2.94 2.54 -5.17
N GLY A 723 -4.16 2.63 -4.68
CA GLY A 723 -5.19 1.67 -5.04
C GLY A 723 -6.54 1.96 -4.43
N HIS A 724 -7.53 1.27 -4.97
CA HIS A 724 -8.91 1.28 -4.54
C HIS A 724 -9.38 -0.15 -4.27
N LEU A 725 -9.91 -0.38 -3.09
CA LEU A 725 -10.42 -1.66 -2.61
C LEU A 725 -11.88 -1.51 -2.23
N SER A 726 -12.76 -2.26 -2.89
CA SER A 726 -14.17 -2.33 -2.52
C SER A 726 -14.44 -3.62 -1.75
N ILE A 727 -14.76 -3.48 -0.46
CA ILE A 727 -15.14 -4.60 0.42
C ILE A 727 -16.64 -4.81 0.47
N GLY A 728 -17.44 -3.76 0.23
CA GLY A 728 -18.90 -3.82 0.32
C GLY A 728 -19.61 -3.13 -0.83
N SER A 729 -20.92 -3.39 -0.97
CA SER A 729 -21.71 -2.86 -2.08
C SER A 729 -22.88 -1.99 -1.61
N LEU A 730 -22.75 -0.67 -1.81
CA LEU A 730 -23.87 0.27 -1.60
C LEU A 730 -25.06 -0.06 -2.50
N ARG A 731 -24.80 -0.56 -3.71
CA ARG A 731 -25.83 -1.04 -4.63
C ARG A 731 -26.65 -2.16 -3.99
N ARG A 732 -26.01 -3.13 -3.33
CA ARG A 732 -26.71 -4.24 -2.65
C ARG A 732 -27.53 -3.75 -1.46
N VAL A 733 -27.01 -2.81 -0.66
CA VAL A 733 -27.77 -2.15 0.41
C VAL A 733 -29.02 -1.47 -0.16
N GLY A 734 -28.87 -0.68 -1.23
CA GLY A 734 -29.97 0.03 -1.89
C GLY A 734 -31.06 -0.89 -2.42
N TRP A 735 -30.69 -1.90 -3.22
CA TRP A 735 -31.67 -2.87 -3.75
C TRP A 735 -32.38 -3.65 -2.65
N THR A 736 -31.67 -3.98 -1.56
CA THR A 736 -32.28 -4.66 -0.42
C THR A 736 -33.33 -3.78 0.28
N ILE A 737 -33.01 -2.51 0.53
CA ILE A 737 -33.96 -1.55 1.12
C ILE A 737 -35.17 -1.37 0.20
N VAL A 738 -34.95 -1.17 -1.11
CA VAL A 738 -36.04 -1.06 -2.10
C VAL A 738 -36.90 -2.31 -2.12
N ALA A 739 -36.30 -3.50 -2.12
CA ALA A 739 -37.04 -4.77 -2.08
C ALA A 739 -37.91 -4.89 -0.82
N LEU A 740 -37.38 -4.53 0.36
CA LEU A 740 -38.16 -4.51 1.60
C LEU A 740 -39.34 -3.53 1.52
N TRP A 741 -39.14 -2.33 0.97
CA TRP A 741 -40.22 -1.37 0.73
C TRP A 741 -41.29 -1.91 -0.22
N LEU A 742 -40.89 -2.53 -1.33
CA LEU A 742 -41.82 -3.13 -2.30
C LEU A 742 -42.63 -4.27 -1.67
N VAL A 743 -42.02 -5.09 -0.82
CA VAL A 743 -42.74 -6.14 -0.07
C VAL A 743 -43.80 -5.53 0.84
N VAL A 744 -43.50 -4.42 1.54
CA VAL A 744 -44.50 -3.73 2.38
C VAL A 744 -45.60 -3.09 1.53
N LEU A 745 -45.25 -2.41 0.44
CA LEU A 745 -46.26 -1.80 -0.44
C LEU A 745 -47.16 -2.86 -1.08
N GLY A 746 -46.58 -3.97 -1.54
CA GLY A 746 -47.32 -5.11 -2.07
C GLY A 746 -48.26 -5.73 -1.04
N SER A 747 -47.82 -5.86 0.22
CA SER A 747 -48.69 -6.38 1.29
C SER A 747 -49.86 -5.44 1.58
N ILE A 748 -49.63 -4.11 1.54
CA ILE A 748 -50.68 -3.09 1.71
C ILE A 748 -51.70 -3.17 0.55
N LEU A 749 -51.23 -3.23 -0.69
CA LEU A 749 -52.09 -3.31 -1.88
C LEU A 749 -52.90 -4.60 -1.90
N LEU A 750 -52.26 -5.73 -1.60
CA LEU A 750 -52.94 -7.02 -1.52
C LEU A 750 -53.97 -7.02 -0.39
N SER A 751 -53.62 -6.50 0.79
CA SER A 751 -54.55 -6.37 1.91
C SER A 751 -55.76 -5.50 1.55
N ARG A 752 -55.60 -4.43 0.76
CA ARG A 752 -56.73 -3.61 0.29
C ARG A 752 -57.58 -4.32 -0.76
N ALA A 753 -56.95 -5.09 -1.65
CA ALA A 753 -57.64 -5.83 -2.70
C ALA A 753 -58.43 -7.05 -2.17
N THR A 754 -57.94 -7.71 -1.11
CA THR A 754 -58.57 -8.91 -0.55
C THR A 754 -59.58 -8.62 0.55
N HIS A 755 -59.65 -7.38 1.07
CA HIS A 755 -60.57 -7.06 2.15
C HIS A 755 -62.00 -6.82 1.66
N LYS A 756 -62.96 -7.60 2.20
CA LYS A 756 -64.38 -7.23 2.18
C LYS A 756 -64.65 -6.27 3.36
N PRO A 757 -65.46 -5.21 3.19
CA PRO A 757 -65.81 -4.31 4.29
C PRO A 757 -66.59 -5.09 5.36
N SER A 758 -66.03 -5.24 6.56
CA SER A 758 -66.72 -5.82 7.71
C SER A 758 -67.33 -4.70 8.57
N THR A 759 -68.58 -4.90 8.99
CA THR A 759 -69.47 -3.89 9.60
C THR A 759 -69.35 -3.76 11.13
N LEU A 760 -68.27 -4.21 11.75
CA LEU A 760 -68.09 -4.16 13.21
C LEU A 760 -66.87 -3.33 13.62
N SER A 761 -67.06 -2.01 13.63
CA SER A 761 -66.14 -1.07 14.28
C SER A 761 -66.36 -1.10 15.79
N ARG A 762 -65.58 -1.92 16.51
CA ARG A 762 -65.39 -1.73 17.97
C ARG A 762 -64.20 -0.82 18.21
N VAL A 763 -64.42 0.19 19.05
CA VAL A 763 -63.45 1.23 19.40
C VAL A 763 -62.26 0.58 20.12
N PRO A 764 -61.03 0.68 19.59
CA PRO A 764 -59.85 0.16 20.26
C PRO A 764 -59.54 0.97 21.52
N THR A 765 -59.05 0.31 22.56
CA THR A 765 -58.62 0.96 23.81
C THR A 765 -57.40 1.85 23.56
N LEU A 766 -57.43 3.10 24.06
CA LEU A 766 -56.33 4.08 23.95
C LEU A 766 -55.02 3.64 24.65
N LEU A 767 -55.07 2.57 25.45
CA LEU A 767 -53.95 2.02 26.22
C LEU A 767 -53.10 1.01 25.42
N LEU A 768 -53.62 0.47 24.31
CA LEU A 768 -52.92 -0.51 23.49
C LEU A 768 -52.22 0.16 22.30
N SER A 769 -50.99 -0.27 22.00
CA SER A 769 -50.30 0.19 20.80
C SER A 769 -51.06 -0.25 19.54
N ALA A 770 -50.95 0.52 18.46
CA ALA A 770 -51.60 0.19 17.19
C ALA A 770 -51.22 -1.23 16.70
N ALA A 771 -49.97 -1.65 16.91
CA ALA A 771 -49.52 -3.01 16.64
C ALA A 771 -50.22 -4.06 17.52
N ALA A 772 -50.42 -3.79 18.82
CA ALA A 772 -51.17 -4.69 19.68
C ALA A 772 -52.63 -4.85 19.22
N VAL A 773 -53.27 -3.76 18.77
CA VAL A 773 -54.63 -3.79 18.21
C VAL A 773 -54.67 -4.55 16.89
N ALA A 774 -53.67 -4.42 16.02
CA ALA A 774 -53.66 -5.06 14.71
C ALA A 774 -53.36 -6.57 14.80
N TYR A 775 -52.46 -7.00 15.68
CA TYR A 775 -51.91 -8.36 15.70
C TYR A 775 -52.41 -9.25 16.86
N ALA A 776 -53.12 -8.70 17.86
CA ALA A 776 -53.75 -9.52 18.90
C ALA A 776 -55.03 -10.22 18.39
N PRO A 777 -55.35 -11.44 18.87
CA PRO A 777 -56.60 -12.13 18.55
C PRO A 777 -57.82 -11.31 18.98
N THR A 778 -58.92 -11.41 18.21
CA THR A 778 -60.15 -10.61 18.41
C THR A 778 -60.82 -10.79 19.78
N SER A 779 -60.51 -11.86 20.51
CA SER A 779 -60.99 -12.11 21.88
C SER A 779 -60.33 -11.23 22.94
N ASP A 780 -59.11 -10.74 22.68
CA ASP A 780 -58.24 -10.09 23.67
C ASP A 780 -58.12 -8.57 23.42
N ARG A 781 -58.84 -8.05 22.41
CA ARG A 781 -58.92 -6.61 22.06
C ARG A 781 -59.93 -5.83 22.92
N LEU A 782 -60.40 -6.43 24.03
CA LEU A 782 -61.45 -5.93 24.92
C LEU A 782 -60.87 -5.41 26.24
#